data_AF-A0A369CD34-F1
#
_entry.id   AF-A0A369CD34-F1
#
_cell.length_a   1.000
_cell.length_b   1.000
_cell.length_c   1.000
_cell.angle_alpha   90.00
_cell.angle_beta   90.00
_cell.angle_gamma   90.00
#
_symmetry.space_group_name_H-M   'P 1'
#
loop_
_entity.id
_entity.type
_entity.pdbx_description
1 polymer ?
#
loop_
_entity_poly.entity_id
_entity_poly.type
_entity_poly.pdbx_seq_one_letter_code
_entity_poly.pdbx_strand_id
1 'polypeptide(L)'
;MTEGRYRARRRFSHRAMSADEVELHLEEVFETDISSRHSVAPALAIASLEGVQQDFVLHWIKVVARTSLELAFQFAERVDRAFELMDTEGVEEWLVQAVDAYDRKGLAVAFRALAEVEQFAADRAARYTGVALADIAGVLERFVTGLSGRVLKLDESEIPFTDTETLYLPPLLNVLPARERNFQLYKAMAVHQWAQIRFGTWRLPLAESLAAYPDPDRALRLFHRLEAVRLDARVRHELPGVAREMDALEAVLGGGPLPGAWAGAAAALAAPGAGAADVLDWVRRLWEQPALPETLCYQGELRPERAAAVMAARIEREERQLTTALVRLRQELEERTRDARGEAGETERRPMKLELRQRPDPARPGGMRVELYLEDKPVAPPEEVQNLINSILLDLGEIPDEYLHAAGEGEYRVDEEREAQRRARSGMAGNEGMLFYDEWDMERGHYRKGWCQLRELTVEPGPEAFFPAAQAKYRGLVKSIRRTFEVLRGENKLLKRQPEGDDVDIDAVVDAYADARAGQESPVGLYTRMHRLERDIAVMFMVDMSGSTKGWVNDAEREALVLLCEALESLGDRYAIYGFSGMTRNRCEVFRVKRFDEAYDETVHRRIAGIAPKDYTRMGTAIRHLSGLLARVDARIRVLVTLSDGKPEDLDGYRGEYGIEDTRQALMEARRDGIHAYCVTLDTEAADYLKHMYGPAGYTVIDDVTKLPLRISDIYRKLTS
;
A
#
# COMPACT_ATOMS: atom_id res chain seq x y z
N MET A 1 -2.10 9.57 5.46
CA MET A 1 -2.85 10.63 6.16
C MET A 1 -3.58 9.95 7.31
N THR A 2 -2.84 9.70 8.37
CA THR A 2 -3.07 8.67 9.38
C THR A 2 -2.93 9.32 10.76
N GLU A 3 -3.57 8.73 11.78
CA GLU A 3 -3.36 8.99 13.22
C GLU A 3 -3.87 10.30 13.89
N GLY A 4 -4.37 11.28 13.16
CA GLY A 4 -4.66 12.60 13.77
C GLY A 4 -5.92 12.80 14.66
N ARG A 5 -6.76 11.80 14.98
CA ARG A 5 -8.11 12.09 15.56
C ARG A 5 -8.57 11.34 16.82
N TYR A 6 -7.69 10.65 17.55
CA TYR A 6 -8.03 10.06 18.86
C TYR A 6 -7.22 10.60 20.05
N ARG A 7 -6.54 11.74 19.91
CA ARG A 7 -6.04 12.49 21.07
C ARG A 7 -7.21 13.25 21.70
N ALA A 8 -7.92 12.60 22.61
CA ALA A 8 -8.68 13.33 23.62
C ALA A 8 -7.69 14.33 24.24
N ARG A 9 -7.91 15.64 24.04
CA ARG A 9 -7.12 16.70 24.67
C ARG A 9 -7.27 16.56 26.19
N ARG A 10 -6.43 15.72 26.80
CA ARG A 10 -6.24 15.68 28.25
C ARG A 10 -5.71 17.06 28.62
N ARG A 11 -6.46 17.77 29.47
CA ARG A 11 -6.11 19.12 29.91
C ARG A 11 -4.93 19.00 30.87
N PHE A 12 -3.72 19.04 30.33
CA PHE A 12 -2.52 19.26 31.11
C PHE A 12 -2.57 20.70 31.66
N SER A 13 -2.27 20.86 32.94
CA SER A 13 -2.09 22.13 33.62
C SER A 13 -0.91 22.88 33.00
N HIS A 14 -1.07 24.17 32.73
CA HIS A 14 0.02 25.02 32.23
C HIS A 14 0.97 25.51 33.33
N ARG A 15 0.77 25.07 34.59
CA ARG A 15 1.61 25.49 35.71
C ARG A 15 2.87 24.63 35.79
N ALA A 16 4.04 25.25 35.63
CA ALA A 16 5.31 24.60 35.92
C ALA A 16 5.43 24.30 37.42
N MET A 17 5.79 23.06 37.74
CA MET A 17 6.04 22.53 39.08
C MET A 17 7.50 22.70 39.47
N SER A 18 7.76 22.94 40.76
CA SER A 18 9.13 22.94 41.30
C SER A 18 9.70 21.52 41.40
N ALA A 19 11.02 21.38 41.57
CA ALA A 19 11.65 20.09 41.81
C ALA A 19 11.06 19.37 43.04
N ASP A 20 10.79 20.11 44.13
CA ASP A 20 10.15 19.56 45.34
C ASP A 20 8.72 19.06 45.06
N GLU A 21 7.95 19.79 44.25
CA GLU A 21 6.58 19.38 43.86
C GLU A 21 6.62 18.12 42.97
N VAL A 22 7.57 18.03 42.03
CA VAL A 22 7.76 16.85 41.17
C VAL A 22 8.24 15.66 41.98
N GLU A 23 9.19 15.84 42.91
CA GLU A 23 9.71 14.78 43.75
C GLU A 23 8.59 14.11 44.55
N LEU A 24 7.67 14.89 45.13
CA LEU A 24 6.52 14.36 45.86
C LEU A 24 5.59 13.50 44.99
N HIS A 25 5.43 13.84 43.71
CA HIS A 25 4.68 13.02 42.75
C HIS A 25 5.42 11.73 42.39
N LEU A 26 6.75 11.75 42.30
CA LEU A 26 7.54 10.55 42.04
C LEU A 26 7.54 9.63 43.27
N GLU A 27 7.63 10.18 44.47
CA GLU A 27 7.54 9.43 45.73
C GLU A 27 6.19 8.71 45.88
N GLU A 28 5.08 9.35 45.50
CA GLU A 28 3.74 8.72 45.47
C GLU A 28 3.68 7.50 44.54
N VAL A 29 4.44 7.51 43.45
CA VAL A 29 4.42 6.44 42.44
C VAL A 29 5.39 5.31 42.75
N PHE A 30 6.54 5.61 43.37
CA PHE A 30 7.64 4.67 43.58
C PHE A 30 7.76 4.12 45.02
N GLU A 31 6.75 4.28 45.88
CA GLU A 31 6.78 4.00 47.33
C GLU A 31 7.67 2.81 47.78
N THR A 32 8.64 3.09 48.68
CA THR A 32 9.55 2.23 49.47
C THR A 32 10.41 1.13 48.83
N ASP A 33 10.13 0.61 47.63
CA ASP A 33 10.95 -0.46 47.04
C ASP A 33 12.20 0.04 46.30
N ILE A 34 12.22 1.33 45.93
CA ILE A 34 13.39 2.01 45.35
C ILE A 34 13.80 3.09 46.35
N SER A 35 14.98 2.95 46.97
CA SER A 35 15.47 3.85 48.03
C SER A 35 15.21 5.32 47.70
N SER A 36 14.69 6.08 48.68
CA SER A 36 14.41 7.53 48.65
C SER A 36 15.58 8.44 48.22
N ARG A 37 16.74 7.87 47.86
CA ARG A 37 17.91 8.56 47.31
C ARG A 37 17.93 8.60 45.78
N HIS A 38 17.00 7.92 45.11
CA HIS A 38 16.99 7.80 43.64
C HIS A 38 15.98 8.73 42.93
N SER A 39 15.06 9.40 43.64
CA SER A 39 14.05 10.32 43.08
C SER A 39 14.58 11.71 42.74
N VAL A 40 15.64 12.17 43.41
CA VAL A 40 16.16 13.55 43.30
C VAL A 40 16.64 13.88 41.89
N ALA A 41 17.39 12.99 41.24
CA ALA A 41 17.94 13.25 39.91
C ALA A 41 16.84 13.31 38.82
N PRO A 42 15.90 12.34 38.75
CA PRO A 42 14.73 12.46 37.87
C PRO A 42 13.84 13.68 38.18
N ALA A 43 13.66 14.04 39.45
CA ALA A 43 12.85 15.21 39.82
C ALA A 43 13.47 16.51 39.30
N LEU A 44 14.79 16.67 39.39
CA LEU A 44 15.51 17.81 38.83
C LEU A 44 15.44 17.84 37.28
N ALA A 45 15.60 16.69 36.63
CA ALA A 45 15.49 16.56 35.18
C ALA A 45 14.09 16.98 34.69
N ILE A 46 13.03 16.47 35.31
CA ILE A 46 11.65 16.81 34.97
C ILE A 46 11.34 18.27 35.27
N ALA A 47 11.78 18.81 36.41
CA ALA A 47 11.54 20.20 36.78
C ALA A 47 12.17 21.23 35.81
N SER A 48 13.17 20.81 35.03
CA SER A 48 13.79 21.63 33.98
C SER A 48 12.94 21.77 32.70
N LEU A 49 11.93 20.92 32.53
CA LEU A 49 11.02 20.90 31.37
C LEU A 49 9.90 21.93 31.48
N GLU A 50 9.24 22.25 30.36
CA GLU A 50 8.04 23.10 30.35
C GLU A 50 6.87 22.44 31.09
N GLY A 51 5.95 23.22 31.68
CA GLY A 51 4.84 22.67 32.49
C GLY A 51 3.98 21.62 31.77
N VAL A 52 3.75 21.78 30.46
CA VAL A 52 3.03 20.78 29.64
C VAL A 52 3.84 19.48 29.49
N GLN A 53 5.16 19.57 29.36
CA GLN A 53 6.04 18.41 29.30
C GLN A 53 6.11 17.71 30.66
N GLN A 54 6.18 18.46 31.76
CA GLN A 54 6.18 17.90 33.12
C GLN A 54 4.94 17.02 33.37
N ASP A 55 3.75 17.56 33.07
CA ASP A 55 2.49 16.84 33.19
C ASP A 55 2.44 15.58 32.31
N PHE A 56 2.95 15.68 31.07
CA PHE A 56 3.06 14.54 30.15
C PHE A 56 3.96 13.44 30.75
N VAL A 57 5.11 13.82 31.29
CA VAL A 57 6.07 12.86 31.86
C VAL A 57 5.51 12.20 33.10
N LEU A 58 4.95 12.96 34.04
CA LEU A 58 4.33 12.42 35.25
C LEU A 58 3.16 11.47 34.93
N HIS A 59 2.37 11.81 33.92
CA HIS A 59 1.31 10.93 33.45
C HIS A 59 1.87 9.59 32.95
N TRP A 60 2.88 9.63 32.08
CA TRP A 60 3.49 8.42 31.52
C TRP A 60 4.24 7.59 32.55
N ILE A 61 4.89 8.22 33.52
CA ILE A 61 5.47 7.52 34.68
C ILE A 61 4.39 6.75 35.44
N LYS A 62 3.24 7.37 35.73
CA LYS A 62 2.10 6.69 36.37
C LYS A 62 1.57 5.52 35.53
N VAL A 63 1.48 5.68 34.21
CA VAL A 63 1.01 4.62 33.30
C VAL A 63 1.99 3.43 33.26
N VAL A 64 3.29 3.71 33.11
CA VAL A 64 4.32 2.67 32.99
C VAL A 64 4.57 1.97 34.32
N ALA A 65 4.49 2.70 35.45
CA ALA A 65 4.68 2.17 36.79
C ALA A 65 3.70 1.04 37.14
N ARG A 66 2.49 1.07 36.56
CA ARG A 66 1.49 -0.01 36.71
C ARG A 66 1.93 -1.33 36.05
N THR A 67 2.87 -1.25 35.11
CA THR A 67 3.43 -2.41 34.41
C THR A 67 4.80 -2.80 34.99
N SER A 68 5.70 -1.83 35.18
CA SER A 68 7.00 -2.02 35.84
C SER A 68 7.49 -0.70 36.43
N LEU A 69 7.77 -0.69 37.73
CA LEU A 69 8.33 0.45 38.44
C LEU A 69 9.73 0.79 37.92
N GLU A 70 10.55 -0.21 37.63
CA GLU A 70 11.91 0.00 37.14
C GLU A 70 11.95 0.58 35.73
N LEU A 71 11.00 0.19 34.86
CA LEU A 71 10.88 0.78 33.53
C LEU A 71 10.45 2.25 33.59
N ALA A 72 9.50 2.57 34.48
CA ALA A 72 9.08 3.95 34.72
C ALA A 72 10.23 4.80 35.28
N PHE A 73 11.05 4.24 36.17
CA PHE A 73 12.24 4.90 36.70
C PHE A 73 13.29 5.15 35.61
N GLN A 74 13.59 4.15 34.76
CA GLN A 74 14.55 4.31 33.67
C GLN A 74 14.10 5.35 32.62
N PHE A 75 12.79 5.49 32.39
CA PHE A 75 12.24 6.57 31.57
C PHE A 75 12.45 7.93 32.24
N ALA A 76 12.13 8.05 33.54
CA ALA A 76 12.28 9.29 34.29
C ALA A 76 13.74 9.80 34.34
N GLU A 77 14.72 8.90 34.39
CA GLU A 77 16.16 9.25 34.35
C GLU A 77 16.66 9.80 33.00
N ARG A 78 15.93 9.60 31.90
CA ARG A 78 16.41 9.91 30.53
C ARG A 78 15.52 10.90 29.80
N VAL A 79 14.53 11.44 30.48
CA VAL A 79 13.49 12.24 29.87
C VAL A 79 14.01 13.60 29.40
N ASP A 80 14.96 14.18 30.12
CA ASP A 80 15.70 15.38 29.71
C ASP A 80 16.40 15.16 28.37
N ARG A 81 17.19 14.09 28.26
CA ARG A 81 17.92 13.74 27.04
C ARG A 81 16.98 13.42 25.88
N ALA A 82 15.87 12.76 26.15
CA ALA A 82 14.85 12.48 25.13
C ALA A 82 14.24 13.78 24.57
N PHE A 83 13.94 14.76 25.42
CA PHE A 83 13.39 16.06 25.00
C PHE A 83 14.43 16.99 24.35
N GLU A 84 15.73 16.80 24.59
CA GLU A 84 16.79 17.47 23.82
C GLU A 84 16.83 17.00 22.36
N LEU A 85 16.48 15.74 22.11
CA LEU A 85 16.60 15.09 20.81
C LEU A 85 15.29 15.07 20.01
N MET A 86 14.15 15.11 20.70
CA MET A 86 12.83 14.86 20.10
C MET A 86 11.75 15.76 20.71
N ASP A 87 10.68 15.96 19.94
CA ASP A 87 9.44 16.56 20.42
C ASP A 87 8.63 15.59 21.28
N THR A 88 7.57 16.09 21.94
CA THR A 88 6.71 15.27 22.82
C THR A 88 6.13 14.04 22.13
N GLU A 89 5.82 14.13 20.85
CA GLU A 89 5.37 12.98 20.06
C GLU A 89 6.48 11.92 19.89
N GLY A 90 7.71 12.34 19.60
CA GLY A 90 8.85 11.41 19.53
C GLY A 90 9.20 10.75 20.86
N VAL A 91 9.11 11.49 21.97
CA VAL A 91 9.31 10.94 23.32
C VAL A 91 8.21 9.91 23.65
N GLU A 92 6.96 10.17 23.24
CA GLU A 92 5.85 9.23 23.38
C GLU A 92 6.10 7.94 22.60
N GLU A 93 6.45 8.04 21.32
CA GLU A 93 6.75 6.89 20.45
C GLU A 93 7.90 6.04 20.99
N TRP A 94 8.96 6.69 21.46
CA TRP A 94 10.12 6.05 22.08
C TRP A 94 9.72 5.25 23.32
N LEU A 95 8.95 5.87 24.23
CA LEU A 95 8.48 5.21 25.44
C LEU A 95 7.55 4.03 25.12
N VAL A 96 6.61 4.20 24.18
CA VAL A 96 5.70 3.13 23.75
C VAL A 96 6.49 1.96 23.16
N GLN A 97 7.53 2.22 22.36
CA GLN A 97 8.40 1.16 21.83
C GLN A 97 9.11 0.39 22.95
N ALA A 98 9.60 1.09 23.98
CA ALA A 98 10.23 0.44 25.12
C ALA A 98 9.24 -0.42 25.93
N VAL A 99 8.01 0.06 26.12
CA VAL A 99 6.93 -0.70 26.77
C VAL A 99 6.51 -1.91 25.93
N ASP A 100 6.39 -1.77 24.61
CA ASP A 100 6.14 -2.90 23.70
C ASP A 100 7.26 -3.94 23.76
N ALA A 101 8.52 -3.49 23.86
CA ALA A 101 9.67 -4.37 24.02
C ALA A 101 9.64 -5.11 25.36
N TYR A 102 9.21 -4.45 26.42
CA TYR A 102 8.99 -5.07 27.74
C TYR A 102 7.93 -6.17 27.64
N ASP A 103 6.77 -5.84 27.08
CA ASP A 103 5.61 -6.73 26.96
C ASP A 103 5.95 -8.01 26.18
N ARG A 104 6.79 -7.91 25.14
CA ARG A 104 7.15 -9.03 24.26
C ARG A 104 8.39 -9.80 24.67
N LYS A 105 9.44 -9.10 25.13
CA LYS A 105 10.80 -9.64 25.27
C LYS A 105 11.37 -9.48 26.68
N GLY A 106 10.62 -8.86 27.59
CA GLY A 106 11.00 -8.67 28.99
C GLY A 106 11.89 -7.46 29.25
N LEU A 107 12.21 -7.27 30.53
CA LEU A 107 12.82 -6.05 31.08
C LEU A 107 14.17 -5.67 30.47
N ALA A 108 15.04 -6.65 30.20
CA ALA A 108 16.38 -6.38 29.68
C ALA A 108 16.37 -5.72 28.29
N VAL A 109 15.43 -6.09 27.42
CA VAL A 109 15.32 -5.50 26.08
C VAL A 109 14.69 -4.11 26.14
N ALA A 110 13.70 -3.93 27.02
CA ALA A 110 13.08 -2.62 27.26
C ALA A 110 14.09 -1.60 27.80
N PHE A 111 14.96 -1.99 28.72
CA PHE A 111 16.02 -1.12 29.23
C PHE A 111 17.00 -0.71 28.14
N ARG A 112 17.37 -1.62 27.24
CA ARG A 112 18.21 -1.27 26.10
C ARG A 112 17.52 -0.26 25.18
N ALA A 113 16.23 -0.46 24.90
CA ALA A 113 15.46 0.48 24.08
C ALA A 113 15.39 1.89 24.71
N LEU A 114 15.27 2.00 26.04
CA LEU A 114 15.38 3.29 26.74
C LEU A 114 16.84 3.82 26.77
N ALA A 115 17.84 2.95 26.86
CA ALA A 115 19.23 3.39 26.87
C ALA A 115 19.68 3.96 25.51
N GLU A 116 19.12 3.47 24.40
CA GLU A 116 19.50 3.83 23.03
C GLU A 116 18.66 5.00 22.45
N VAL A 117 18.41 6.04 23.26
CA VAL A 117 17.55 7.18 22.87
C VAL A 117 18.11 7.97 21.67
N GLU A 118 19.43 8.13 21.57
CA GLU A 118 20.07 8.76 20.41
C GLU A 118 19.83 7.98 19.12
N GLN A 119 19.97 6.65 19.17
CA GLN A 119 19.75 5.80 18.01
C GLN A 119 18.28 5.85 17.60
N PHE A 120 17.36 5.79 18.56
CA PHE A 120 15.94 5.94 18.27
C PHE A 120 15.62 7.30 17.62
N ALA A 121 16.17 8.39 18.14
CA ALA A 121 15.97 9.72 17.59
C ALA A 121 16.52 9.84 16.16
N ALA A 122 17.70 9.26 15.89
CA ALA A 122 18.28 9.19 14.55
C ALA A 122 17.42 8.36 13.60
N ASP A 123 16.95 7.19 14.03
CA ASP A 123 16.08 6.31 13.23
C ASP A 123 14.69 6.95 13.01
N ARG A 124 14.18 7.70 13.99
CA ARG A 124 12.95 8.48 13.87
C ARG A 124 13.14 9.61 12.86
N ALA A 125 14.20 10.40 13.00
CA ALA A 125 14.52 11.46 12.04
C ALA A 125 14.66 10.88 10.63
N ALA A 126 15.35 9.76 10.46
CA ALA A 126 15.47 9.05 9.19
C ALA A 126 14.11 8.56 8.64
N ARG A 127 13.15 8.18 9.49
CA ARG A 127 11.78 7.84 9.05
C ARG A 127 10.98 9.06 8.57
N TYR A 128 11.15 10.23 9.21
CA TYR A 128 10.40 11.44 8.86
C TYR A 128 11.02 12.23 7.70
N THR A 129 12.35 12.30 7.61
CA THR A 129 13.06 13.07 6.58
C THR A 129 13.63 12.19 5.48
N GLY A 130 13.92 10.92 5.79
CA GLY A 130 14.51 10.00 4.84
C GLY A 130 13.56 9.60 3.74
N VAL A 131 14.13 9.39 2.56
CA VAL A 131 13.42 8.90 1.37
C VAL A 131 14.14 7.64 0.92
N ALA A 132 13.47 6.50 1.05
CA ALA A 132 13.95 5.25 0.49
C ALA A 132 13.72 5.26 -1.03
N LEU A 133 14.68 4.78 -1.80
CA LEU A 133 14.53 4.69 -3.26
C LEU A 133 13.32 3.84 -3.62
N ALA A 134 13.11 2.71 -2.93
CA ALA A 134 11.97 1.82 -3.13
C ALA A 134 10.59 2.53 -3.03
N ASP A 135 10.45 3.52 -2.14
CA ASP A 135 9.20 4.29 -1.98
C ASP A 135 8.88 5.17 -3.20
N ILE A 136 9.92 5.67 -3.86
CA ILE A 136 9.82 6.67 -4.92
C ILE A 136 10.17 6.14 -6.30
N ALA A 137 10.70 4.91 -6.40
CA ALA A 137 11.21 4.32 -7.62
C ALA A 137 10.17 4.38 -8.74
N GLY A 138 8.93 3.95 -8.48
CA GLY A 138 7.88 4.00 -9.50
C GLY A 138 7.51 5.42 -9.97
N VAL A 139 7.67 6.45 -9.12
CA VAL A 139 7.45 7.85 -9.51
C VAL A 139 8.61 8.35 -10.36
N LEU A 140 9.85 8.10 -9.91
CA LEU A 140 11.06 8.50 -10.63
C LEU A 140 11.21 7.78 -11.97
N GLU A 141 10.93 6.49 -12.04
CA GLU A 141 10.94 5.70 -13.29
C GLU A 141 9.99 6.30 -14.32
N ARG A 142 8.75 6.62 -13.93
CA ARG A 142 7.78 7.26 -14.83
C ARG A 142 8.25 8.64 -15.27
N PHE A 143 8.80 9.42 -14.34
CA PHE A 143 9.34 10.74 -14.64
C PHE A 143 10.49 10.67 -15.65
N VAL A 144 11.49 9.82 -15.39
CA VAL A 144 12.65 9.63 -16.26
C VAL A 144 12.24 9.03 -17.61
N THR A 145 11.37 8.01 -17.62
CA THR A 145 10.85 7.39 -18.85
C THR A 145 10.12 8.41 -19.73
N GLY A 146 9.35 9.31 -19.11
CA GLY A 146 8.70 10.42 -19.82
C GLY A 146 9.69 11.41 -20.46
N LEU A 147 10.89 11.55 -19.88
CA LEU A 147 11.96 12.42 -20.42
C LEU A 147 12.80 11.75 -21.50
N SER A 148 13.20 10.49 -21.30
CA SER A 148 14.05 9.73 -22.23
C SER A 148 13.28 9.21 -23.45
N GLY A 149 11.99 8.92 -23.32
CA GLY A 149 11.24 8.21 -24.37
C GLY A 149 11.63 6.72 -24.50
N ARG A 150 12.46 6.21 -23.57
CA ARG A 150 12.76 4.79 -23.35
C ARG A 150 12.72 4.48 -21.86
N VAL A 151 12.37 3.25 -21.48
CA VAL A 151 12.38 2.86 -20.07
C VAL A 151 13.82 2.80 -19.57
N LEU A 152 14.14 3.64 -18.58
CA LEU A 152 15.40 3.58 -17.83
C LEU A 152 15.10 2.94 -16.48
N LYS A 153 15.80 1.84 -16.17
CA LYS A 153 15.62 1.11 -14.91
C LYS A 153 16.24 1.89 -13.75
N LEU A 154 15.69 1.75 -12.55
CA LEU A 154 16.33 2.20 -11.33
C LEU A 154 16.85 1.01 -10.53
N ASP A 155 18.03 1.16 -9.95
CA ASP A 155 18.63 0.15 -9.08
C ASP A 155 19.46 0.83 -7.98
N GLU A 156 19.79 0.09 -6.93
CA GLU A 156 20.42 0.64 -5.72
C GLU A 156 21.94 0.64 -5.82
N SER A 157 22.56 1.77 -5.48
CA SER A 157 24.00 1.87 -5.25
C SER A 157 24.34 3.05 -4.36
N GLU A 158 25.26 2.86 -3.41
CA GLU A 158 25.75 3.92 -2.51
C GLU A 158 26.22 5.17 -3.25
N ILE A 159 26.86 4.99 -4.41
CA ILE A 159 27.35 6.09 -5.24
C ILE A 159 26.51 6.14 -6.52
N PRO A 160 25.90 7.30 -6.87
CA PRO A 160 25.10 7.40 -8.07
C PRO A 160 25.94 7.22 -9.34
N PHE A 161 25.51 6.40 -10.30
CA PHE A 161 26.11 6.30 -11.63
C PHE A 161 25.12 5.68 -12.62
N THR A 162 25.37 5.79 -13.93
CA THR A 162 24.58 5.07 -14.94
C THR A 162 25.45 4.18 -15.80
N ASP A 163 24.90 3.04 -16.22
CA ASP A 163 25.44 2.21 -17.30
C ASP A 163 24.66 2.37 -18.61
N THR A 164 23.92 3.48 -18.75
CA THR A 164 23.05 3.88 -19.87
C THR A 164 21.72 3.14 -19.97
N GLU A 165 21.57 1.95 -19.38
CA GLU A 165 20.28 1.23 -19.29
C GLU A 165 19.62 1.43 -17.92
N THR A 166 20.44 1.47 -16.87
CA THR A 166 20.04 1.61 -15.47
C THR A 166 20.63 2.88 -14.87
N LEU A 167 19.83 3.59 -14.08
CA LEU A 167 20.28 4.67 -13.21
C LEU A 167 20.44 4.11 -11.80
N TYR A 168 21.66 4.07 -11.30
CA TYR A 168 21.95 3.65 -9.95
C TYR A 168 21.86 4.84 -9.00
N LEU A 169 21.09 4.68 -7.93
CA LEU A 169 20.82 5.71 -6.93
C LEU A 169 20.95 5.13 -5.51
N PRO A 170 21.26 5.96 -4.48
CA PRO A 170 21.38 5.49 -3.11
C PRO A 170 20.10 4.80 -2.61
N PRO A 171 20.18 3.75 -1.78
CA PRO A 171 18.99 3.07 -1.26
C PRO A 171 18.17 3.96 -0.30
N LEU A 172 18.84 4.87 0.41
CA LEU A 172 18.23 5.80 1.35
C LEU A 172 18.94 7.16 1.32
N LEU A 173 18.18 8.25 1.19
CA LEU A 173 18.69 9.62 1.37
C LEU A 173 18.02 10.28 2.56
N ASN A 174 18.82 10.73 3.53
CA ASN A 174 18.42 11.46 4.73
C ASN A 174 19.31 12.70 5.00
N VAL A 175 19.95 13.22 3.94
CA VAL A 175 20.95 14.30 4.04
C VAL A 175 20.30 15.65 4.39
N LEU A 176 19.08 15.89 3.91
CA LEU A 176 18.37 17.15 4.09
C LEU A 176 17.27 17.04 5.17
N PRO A 177 16.97 18.15 5.88
CA PRO A 177 16.03 18.15 7.01
C PRO A 177 14.55 17.98 6.60
N ALA A 178 14.24 17.93 5.30
CA ALA A 178 12.89 17.78 4.80
C ALA A 178 12.81 16.67 3.74
N ARG A 179 11.80 15.79 3.87
CA ARG A 179 11.54 14.69 2.94
C ARG A 179 11.46 15.14 1.48
N GLU A 180 10.76 16.25 1.24
CA GLU A 180 10.64 16.86 -0.10
C GLU A 180 12.00 17.26 -0.69
N ARG A 181 12.93 17.74 0.15
CA ARG A 181 14.27 18.14 -0.27
C ARG A 181 15.15 16.92 -0.60
N ASN A 182 15.04 15.83 0.15
CA ASN A 182 15.69 14.56 -0.18
C ASN A 182 15.12 13.95 -1.48
N PHE A 183 13.81 14.07 -1.72
CA PHE A 183 13.20 13.67 -2.99
C PHE A 183 13.71 14.51 -4.18
N GLN A 184 13.82 15.83 -4.02
CA GLN A 184 14.42 16.72 -5.03
C GLN A 184 15.88 16.34 -5.32
N LEU A 185 16.64 15.90 -4.31
CA LEU A 185 18.01 15.42 -4.51
C LEU A 185 18.07 14.15 -5.35
N TYR A 186 17.21 13.16 -5.12
CA TYR A 186 17.09 12.01 -6.02
C TYR A 186 16.75 12.40 -7.45
N LYS A 187 15.80 13.34 -7.60
CA LYS A 187 15.39 13.84 -8.91
C LYS A 187 16.55 14.53 -9.63
N ALA A 188 17.36 15.33 -8.93
CA ALA A 188 18.56 15.95 -9.48
C ALA A 188 19.60 14.90 -9.92
N MET A 189 19.87 13.88 -9.10
CA MET A 189 20.76 12.76 -9.45
C MET A 189 20.28 12.02 -10.70
N ALA A 190 18.98 11.68 -10.76
CA ALA A 190 18.38 10.98 -11.88
C ALA A 190 18.42 11.81 -13.17
N VAL A 191 18.09 13.11 -13.09
CA VAL A 191 18.12 14.01 -14.25
C VAL A 191 19.54 14.23 -14.76
N HIS A 192 20.53 14.35 -13.87
CA HIS A 192 21.91 14.52 -14.29
C HIS A 192 22.43 13.26 -15.01
N GLN A 193 22.11 12.06 -14.52
CA GLN A 193 22.44 10.81 -15.22
C GLN A 193 21.67 10.65 -16.55
N TRP A 194 20.39 11.01 -16.58
CA TRP A 194 19.59 11.05 -17.81
C TRP A 194 20.20 12.01 -18.84
N ALA A 195 20.66 13.18 -18.40
CA ALA A 195 21.27 14.19 -19.26
C ALA A 195 22.54 13.65 -19.92
N GLN A 196 23.32 12.81 -19.23
CA GLN A 196 24.49 12.14 -19.82
C GLN A 196 24.11 11.28 -21.04
N ILE A 197 23.00 10.55 -20.93
CA ILE A 197 22.46 9.71 -22.02
C ILE A 197 21.91 10.61 -23.13
N ARG A 198 21.03 11.54 -22.77
CA ARG A 198 20.27 12.38 -23.71
C ARG A 198 21.16 13.29 -24.56
N PHE A 199 22.20 13.86 -23.96
CA PHE A 199 23.09 14.85 -24.60
C PHE A 199 24.42 14.25 -25.06
N GLY A 200 24.48 12.93 -25.22
CA GLY A 200 25.51 12.24 -26.00
C GLY A 200 26.87 12.10 -25.32
N THR A 201 26.94 12.12 -23.99
CA THR A 201 28.19 11.89 -23.23
C THR A 201 28.81 10.54 -23.57
N TRP A 202 27.96 9.51 -23.65
CA TRP A 202 28.36 8.12 -23.86
C TRP A 202 28.60 7.75 -25.33
N ARG A 203 28.34 8.66 -26.28
CA ARG A 203 28.62 8.45 -27.72
C ARG A 203 30.11 8.54 -28.04
N LEU A 204 30.90 9.06 -27.09
CA LEU A 204 32.33 9.18 -27.21
C LEU A 204 33.03 7.92 -26.69
N PRO A 205 34.16 7.51 -27.30
CA PRO A 205 35.02 6.46 -26.75
C PRO A 205 35.81 7.03 -25.55
N LEU A 206 35.11 7.31 -24.45
CA LEU A 206 35.68 8.00 -23.28
C LEU A 206 36.82 7.21 -22.63
N ALA A 207 36.66 5.88 -22.48
CA ALA A 207 37.69 5.02 -21.89
C ALA A 207 39.00 5.11 -22.68
N GLU A 208 38.93 4.97 -24.01
CA GLU A 208 40.09 5.05 -24.90
C GLU A 208 40.70 6.46 -24.94
N SER A 209 39.85 7.49 -24.99
CA SER A 209 40.29 8.90 -25.07
C SER A 209 41.03 9.34 -23.81
N LEU A 210 40.59 8.87 -22.64
CA LEU A 210 41.18 9.22 -21.35
C LEU A 210 42.38 8.33 -20.98
N ALA A 211 42.44 7.11 -21.49
CA ALA A 211 43.60 6.22 -21.33
C ALA A 211 44.89 6.80 -21.95
N ALA A 212 44.78 7.74 -22.88
CA ALA A 212 45.92 8.45 -23.46
C ALA A 212 46.63 9.41 -22.49
N TYR A 213 46.03 9.72 -21.33
CA TYR A 213 46.62 10.62 -20.34
C TYR A 213 47.51 9.87 -19.32
N PRO A 214 48.54 10.53 -18.76
CA PRO A 214 49.41 9.93 -17.74
C PRO A 214 48.68 9.45 -16.47
N ASP A 215 47.56 10.10 -16.12
CA ASP A 215 46.69 9.72 -15.00
C ASP A 215 45.23 9.71 -15.52
N PRO A 216 44.73 8.55 -15.98
CA PRO A 216 43.39 8.40 -16.51
C PRO A 216 42.28 8.74 -15.51
N ASP A 217 42.50 8.47 -14.21
CA ASP A 217 41.50 8.75 -13.16
C ASP A 217 41.33 10.26 -12.95
N ARG A 218 42.46 11.01 -12.95
CA ARG A 218 42.41 12.47 -12.92
C ARG A 218 41.77 13.04 -14.18
N ALA A 219 42.07 12.47 -15.35
CA ALA A 219 41.46 12.89 -16.60
C ALA A 219 39.94 12.66 -16.59
N LEU A 220 39.49 11.53 -16.04
CA LEU A 220 38.06 11.21 -15.87
C LEU A 220 37.37 12.17 -14.90
N ARG A 221 37.98 12.49 -13.75
CA ARG A 221 37.42 13.49 -12.80
C ARG A 221 37.32 14.87 -13.43
N LEU A 222 38.35 15.30 -14.16
CA LEU A 222 38.35 16.57 -14.90
C LEU A 222 37.27 16.60 -15.96
N PHE A 223 37.17 15.53 -16.78
CA PHE A 223 36.10 15.37 -17.76
C PHE A 223 34.73 15.43 -17.10
N HIS A 224 34.50 14.67 -16.03
CA HIS A 224 33.20 14.62 -15.35
C HIS A 224 32.78 16.00 -14.82
N ARG A 225 33.72 16.77 -14.24
CA ARG A 225 33.39 18.11 -13.76
C ARG A 225 33.05 19.08 -14.89
N LEU A 226 33.79 19.06 -16.00
CA LEU A 226 33.49 19.88 -17.18
C LEU A 226 32.18 19.45 -17.85
N GLU A 227 31.93 18.15 -17.89
CA GLU A 227 30.71 17.57 -18.44
C GLU A 227 29.49 17.97 -17.60
N ALA A 228 29.60 17.97 -16.27
CA ALA A 228 28.53 18.49 -15.41
C ALA A 228 28.17 19.94 -15.74
N VAL A 229 29.15 20.81 -16.00
CA VAL A 229 28.90 22.20 -16.42
C VAL A 229 28.11 22.27 -17.74
N ARG A 230 28.46 21.43 -18.71
CA ARG A 230 27.73 21.34 -19.98
C ARG A 230 26.30 20.83 -19.75
N LEU A 231 26.14 19.76 -18.98
CA LEU A 231 24.86 19.12 -18.71
C LEU A 231 23.94 20.05 -17.91
N ASP A 232 24.43 20.77 -16.91
CA ASP A 232 23.65 21.73 -16.13
C ASP A 232 23.12 22.87 -17.02
N ALA A 233 23.92 23.34 -17.98
CA ALA A 233 23.47 24.31 -18.97
C ALA A 233 22.37 23.75 -19.89
N ARG A 234 22.50 22.48 -20.30
CA ARG A 234 21.47 21.78 -21.10
C ARG A 234 20.17 21.56 -20.32
N VAL A 235 20.27 21.10 -19.08
CA VAL A 235 19.12 20.91 -18.17
C VAL A 235 18.44 22.24 -17.87
N ARG A 236 19.19 23.33 -17.68
CA ARG A 236 18.61 24.67 -17.49
C ARG A 236 17.83 25.17 -18.71
N HIS A 237 18.23 24.76 -19.91
CA HIS A 237 17.51 25.09 -21.14
C HIS A 237 16.26 24.20 -21.34
N GLU A 238 16.39 22.89 -21.22
CA GLU A 238 15.27 21.95 -21.48
C GLU A 238 14.28 21.83 -20.30
N LEU A 239 14.77 21.92 -19.07
CA LEU A 239 14.04 21.65 -17.83
C LEU A 239 14.25 22.77 -16.78
N PRO A 240 13.80 24.01 -17.04
CA PRO A 240 14.03 25.16 -16.15
C PRO A 240 13.41 25.00 -14.75
N GLY A 241 12.40 24.13 -14.60
CA GLY A 241 11.83 23.78 -13.30
C GLY A 241 12.84 22.99 -12.44
N VAL A 242 13.43 21.94 -13.01
CA VAL A 242 14.42 21.09 -12.33
C VAL A 242 15.71 21.86 -12.07
N ALA A 243 16.14 22.71 -13.01
CA ALA A 243 17.35 23.51 -12.81
C ALA A 243 17.25 24.44 -11.59
N ARG A 244 16.08 25.03 -11.31
CA ARG A 244 15.86 25.80 -10.08
C ARG A 244 15.95 24.96 -8.80
N GLU A 245 15.51 23.71 -8.86
CA GLU A 245 15.64 22.76 -7.75
C GLU A 245 17.12 22.40 -7.54
N MET A 246 17.88 22.15 -8.61
CA MET A 246 19.33 21.89 -8.58
C MET A 246 20.12 23.07 -8.01
N ASP A 247 19.84 24.30 -8.47
CA ASP A 247 20.47 25.53 -7.97
C ASP A 247 20.23 25.69 -6.45
N ALA A 248 19.02 25.36 -5.97
CA ALA A 248 18.67 25.41 -4.55
C ALA A 248 19.36 24.31 -3.71
N LEU A 249 19.57 23.12 -4.29
CA LEU A 249 20.29 22.03 -3.64
C LEU A 249 21.79 22.32 -3.55
N GLU A 250 22.39 22.89 -4.59
CA GLU A 250 23.79 23.29 -4.61
C GLU A 250 24.06 24.34 -3.53
N ALA A 251 23.20 25.37 -3.41
CA ALA A 251 23.32 26.42 -2.39
C ALA A 251 23.33 25.89 -0.94
N VAL A 252 22.79 24.69 -0.69
CA VAL A 252 22.73 24.07 0.64
C VAL A 252 23.80 22.99 0.84
N LEU A 253 24.09 22.19 -0.19
CA LEU A 253 24.85 20.95 -0.05
C LEU A 253 26.18 20.90 -0.82
N GLY A 254 26.52 21.86 -1.68
CA GLY A 254 27.74 21.69 -2.49
C GLY A 254 28.34 22.92 -3.16
N GLY A 255 29.57 22.70 -3.65
CA GLY A 255 30.23 23.40 -4.75
C GLY A 255 30.66 24.85 -4.50
N GLY A 256 31.88 25.06 -4.01
CA GLY A 256 32.51 26.39 -4.10
C GLY A 256 32.54 26.90 -5.56
N PRO A 257 32.60 28.23 -5.79
CA PRO A 257 32.53 28.79 -7.14
C PRO A 257 33.61 28.22 -8.05
N LEU A 258 33.28 28.02 -9.33
CA LEU A 258 34.25 27.55 -10.33
C LEU A 258 35.48 28.47 -10.34
N PRO A 259 36.71 27.93 -10.34
CA PRO A 259 37.92 28.74 -10.40
C PRO A 259 37.94 29.62 -11.65
N GLY A 260 38.56 30.82 -11.57
CA GLY A 260 38.61 31.76 -12.70
C GLY A 260 39.20 31.17 -13.99
N ALA A 261 40.13 30.22 -13.88
CA ALA A 261 40.69 29.49 -15.03
C ALA A 261 39.66 28.66 -15.80
N TRP A 262 38.53 28.32 -15.18
CA TRP A 262 37.43 27.56 -15.77
C TRP A 262 36.37 28.45 -16.43
N ALA A 263 36.41 29.78 -16.26
CA ALA A 263 35.39 30.67 -16.79
C ALA A 263 35.25 30.58 -18.31
N GLY A 264 36.37 30.45 -19.03
CA GLY A 264 36.37 30.26 -20.49
C GLY A 264 35.74 28.92 -20.91
N ALA A 265 36.02 27.85 -20.16
CA ALA A 265 35.42 26.54 -20.41
C ALA A 265 33.92 26.55 -20.09
N ALA A 266 33.51 27.14 -18.96
CA ALA A 266 32.11 27.24 -18.56
C ALA A 266 31.27 28.02 -19.58
N ALA A 267 31.78 29.16 -20.08
CA ALA A 267 31.10 29.94 -21.10
C ALA A 267 30.96 29.18 -22.43
N ALA A 268 32.01 28.48 -22.86
CA ALA A 268 32.01 27.70 -24.09
C ALA A 268 31.06 26.48 -24.00
N LEU A 269 31.11 25.75 -22.90
CA LEU A 269 30.32 24.54 -22.67
C LEU A 269 28.84 24.85 -22.37
N ALA A 270 28.52 26.05 -21.91
CA ALA A 270 27.14 26.51 -21.74
C ALA A 270 26.46 26.91 -23.06
N ALA A 271 27.20 27.01 -24.17
CA ALA A 271 26.64 27.39 -25.46
C ALA A 271 25.67 26.32 -25.99
N PRO A 272 24.54 26.69 -26.64
CA PRO A 272 23.56 25.72 -27.16
C PRO A 272 24.09 24.74 -28.22
N GLY A 273 25.28 24.99 -28.80
CA GLY A 273 25.93 24.08 -29.74
C GLY A 273 26.94 23.11 -29.11
N ALA A 274 27.30 23.28 -27.83
CA ALA A 274 28.39 22.52 -27.20
C ALA A 274 28.04 21.03 -27.03
N GLY A 275 28.84 20.17 -27.65
CA GLY A 275 28.75 18.71 -27.54
C GLY A 275 29.71 18.15 -26.48
N ALA A 276 29.62 16.84 -26.25
CA ALA A 276 30.56 16.16 -25.36
C ALA A 276 32.01 16.17 -25.90
N ALA A 277 32.19 16.27 -27.23
CA ALA A 277 33.52 16.36 -27.84
C ALA A 277 34.26 17.65 -27.45
N ASP A 278 33.54 18.77 -27.32
CA ASP A 278 34.09 20.04 -26.84
C ASP A 278 34.63 19.90 -25.40
N VAL A 279 34.01 19.04 -24.59
CA VAL A 279 34.46 18.76 -23.22
C VAL A 279 35.82 18.08 -23.23
N LEU A 280 36.03 17.06 -24.08
CA LEU A 280 37.34 16.42 -24.24
C LEU A 280 38.42 17.41 -24.70
N ASP A 281 38.08 18.34 -25.58
CA ASP A 281 39.01 19.40 -26.00
C ASP A 281 39.39 20.33 -24.83
N TRP A 282 38.44 20.63 -23.93
CA TRP A 282 38.72 21.38 -22.71
C TRP A 282 39.50 20.59 -21.66
N VAL A 283 39.33 19.27 -21.58
CA VAL A 283 40.19 18.40 -20.74
C VAL A 283 41.66 18.54 -21.15
N ARG A 284 41.98 18.57 -22.45
CA ARG A 284 43.35 18.83 -22.93
C ARG A 284 43.87 20.20 -22.48
N ARG A 285 43.04 21.25 -22.57
CA ARG A 285 43.44 22.63 -22.23
C ARG A 285 43.62 22.88 -20.74
N LEU A 286 42.85 22.18 -19.91
CA LEU A 286 42.86 22.36 -18.45
C LEU A 286 43.64 21.27 -17.72
N TRP A 287 44.31 20.35 -18.43
CA TRP A 287 45.06 19.24 -17.86
C TRP A 287 46.13 19.67 -16.84
N GLU A 288 46.82 20.78 -17.09
CA GLU A 288 47.90 21.29 -16.23
C GLU A 288 47.38 22.00 -14.97
N GLN A 289 46.06 22.18 -14.80
CA GLN A 289 45.50 22.86 -13.64
C GLN A 289 45.69 22.03 -12.36
N PRO A 290 46.32 22.57 -11.30
CA PRO A 290 46.73 21.78 -10.14
C PRO A 290 45.56 21.36 -9.24
N ALA A 291 44.45 22.10 -9.22
CA ALA A 291 43.29 21.82 -8.39
C ALA A 291 42.02 21.63 -9.22
N LEU A 292 41.29 20.55 -8.94
CA LEU A 292 39.96 20.30 -9.48
C LEU A 292 38.90 20.87 -8.51
N PRO A 293 37.83 21.51 -9.01
CA PRO A 293 36.69 21.91 -8.17
C PRO A 293 36.06 20.73 -7.44
N GLU A 294 35.44 20.99 -6.29
CA GLU A 294 34.66 20.00 -5.57
C GLU A 294 33.48 19.49 -6.41
N THR A 295 33.08 18.24 -6.16
CA THR A 295 31.93 17.60 -6.80
C THR A 295 30.62 18.20 -6.30
N LEU A 296 29.63 18.29 -7.17
CA LEU A 296 28.29 18.76 -6.79
C LEU A 296 27.55 17.69 -5.99
N CYS A 297 26.57 18.10 -5.19
CA CYS A 297 25.80 17.20 -4.32
C CYS A 297 24.97 16.14 -5.05
N TYR A 298 24.66 16.37 -6.33
CA TYR A 298 23.99 15.42 -7.23
C TYR A 298 24.94 14.80 -8.26
N GLN A 299 26.23 15.17 -8.23
CA GLN A 299 27.24 14.62 -9.12
C GLN A 299 27.66 13.25 -8.58
N GLY A 300 27.43 12.21 -9.39
CA GLY A 300 27.80 10.83 -9.08
C GLY A 300 29.20 10.47 -9.56
N GLU A 301 29.34 9.26 -10.10
CA GLU A 301 30.53 8.75 -10.79
C GLU A 301 30.24 8.42 -12.25
N LEU A 302 31.26 8.53 -13.10
CA LEU A 302 31.23 8.00 -14.46
C LEU A 302 31.96 6.66 -14.48
N ARG A 303 31.38 5.66 -15.14
CA ARG A 303 32.01 4.34 -15.35
C ARG A 303 32.08 4.01 -16.85
N PRO A 304 33.03 4.60 -17.59
CA PRO A 304 33.09 4.50 -19.06
C PRO A 304 33.10 3.08 -19.61
N GLU A 305 33.88 2.17 -19.01
CA GLU A 305 33.97 0.78 -19.48
C GLU A 305 32.64 0.05 -19.34
N ARG A 306 31.96 0.20 -18.20
CA ARG A 306 30.67 -0.42 -17.94
C ARG A 306 29.58 0.16 -18.84
N ALA A 307 29.53 1.48 -18.99
CA ALA A 307 28.60 2.16 -19.87
C ALA A 307 28.80 1.71 -21.33
N ALA A 308 30.05 1.64 -21.81
CA ALA A 308 30.37 1.19 -23.15
C ALA A 308 29.96 -0.28 -23.39
N ALA A 309 30.24 -1.18 -22.45
CA ALA A 309 29.87 -2.60 -22.56
C ALA A 309 28.35 -2.80 -22.62
N VAL A 310 27.59 -2.15 -21.75
CA VAL A 310 26.12 -2.24 -21.72
C VAL A 310 25.51 -1.60 -22.95
N MET A 311 26.02 -0.44 -23.38
CA MET A 311 25.55 0.24 -24.59
C MET A 311 25.81 -0.60 -25.84
N ALA A 312 26.99 -1.20 -26.00
CA ALA A 312 27.30 -2.07 -27.13
C ALA A 312 26.38 -3.29 -27.21
N ALA A 313 26.16 -3.98 -26.08
CA ALA A 313 25.25 -5.12 -26.00
C ALA A 313 23.78 -4.72 -26.28
N ARG A 314 23.37 -3.51 -25.88
CA ARG A 314 22.03 -2.99 -26.19
C ARG A 314 21.88 -2.64 -27.67
N ILE A 315 22.85 -1.97 -28.28
CA ILE A 315 22.83 -1.62 -29.70
C ILE A 315 22.64 -2.89 -30.55
N GLU A 316 23.42 -3.95 -30.29
CA GLU A 316 23.32 -5.23 -31.00
C GLU A 316 21.94 -5.90 -30.82
N ARG A 317 21.37 -5.82 -29.61
CA ARG A 317 20.05 -6.38 -29.28
C ARG A 317 18.93 -5.61 -29.98
N GLU A 318 18.94 -4.29 -29.87
CA GLU A 318 17.91 -3.41 -30.44
C GLU A 318 17.97 -3.39 -31.97
N GLU A 319 19.16 -3.54 -32.57
CA GLU A 319 19.33 -3.74 -34.01
C GLU A 319 18.55 -4.98 -34.50
N ARG A 320 18.74 -6.13 -33.83
CA ARG A 320 18.03 -7.38 -34.17
C ARG A 320 16.52 -7.25 -33.98
N GLN A 321 16.10 -6.62 -32.89
CA GLN A 321 14.69 -6.40 -32.58
C GLN A 321 14.02 -5.47 -33.62
N LEU A 322 14.67 -4.36 -33.95
CA LEU A 322 14.17 -3.42 -34.97
C LEU A 322 14.07 -4.11 -36.33
N THR A 323 15.11 -4.85 -36.73
CA THR A 323 15.11 -5.59 -37.99
C THR A 323 13.94 -6.58 -38.06
N THR A 324 13.73 -7.37 -37.01
CA THR A 324 12.64 -8.34 -36.92
C THR A 324 11.26 -7.68 -36.95
N ALA A 325 11.10 -6.58 -36.19
CA ALA A 325 9.85 -5.83 -36.13
C ALA A 325 9.50 -5.17 -37.48
N LEU A 326 10.51 -4.64 -38.19
CA LEU A 326 10.33 -4.07 -39.53
C LEU A 326 9.95 -5.14 -40.57
N VAL A 327 10.55 -6.34 -40.51
CA VAL A 327 10.18 -7.47 -41.37
C VAL A 327 8.71 -7.85 -41.16
N ARG A 328 8.29 -8.00 -39.91
CA ARG A 328 6.92 -8.33 -39.56
C ARG A 328 5.94 -7.25 -40.01
N LEU A 329 6.25 -5.99 -39.74
CA LEU A 329 5.42 -4.85 -40.15
C LEU A 329 5.26 -4.80 -41.68
N ARG A 330 6.33 -5.06 -42.43
CA ARG A 330 6.26 -5.16 -43.90
C ARG A 330 5.26 -6.22 -44.35
N GLN A 331 5.36 -7.43 -43.81
CA GLN A 331 4.48 -8.56 -44.16
C GLN A 331 3.02 -8.22 -43.87
N GLU A 332 2.73 -7.67 -42.69
CA GLU A 332 1.37 -7.26 -42.31
C GLU A 332 0.78 -6.19 -43.25
N LEU A 333 1.59 -5.23 -43.70
CA LEU A 333 1.17 -4.18 -44.64
C LEU A 333 0.98 -4.72 -46.07
N GLU A 334 1.84 -5.65 -46.51
CA GLU A 334 1.73 -6.34 -47.80
C GLU A 334 0.50 -7.26 -47.87
N GLU A 335 0.11 -7.88 -46.75
CA GLU A 335 -1.14 -8.65 -46.64
C GLU A 335 -2.37 -7.73 -46.71
N ARG A 336 -2.40 -6.65 -45.92
CA ARG A 336 -3.52 -5.68 -45.95
C ARG A 336 -3.71 -5.05 -47.32
N THR A 337 -2.63 -4.76 -48.04
CA THR A 337 -2.70 -4.22 -49.41
C THR A 337 -3.11 -5.26 -50.44
N ARG A 338 -2.87 -6.56 -50.19
CA ARG A 338 -3.38 -7.67 -51.01
C ARG A 338 -4.89 -7.83 -50.82
N ASP A 339 -5.36 -7.89 -49.57
CA ASP A 339 -6.79 -8.03 -49.26
C ASP A 339 -7.61 -6.87 -49.83
N ALA A 340 -7.07 -5.65 -49.80
CA ALA A 340 -7.71 -4.47 -50.36
C ALA A 340 -7.74 -4.44 -51.91
N ARG A 341 -6.87 -5.20 -52.59
CA ARG A 341 -6.76 -5.15 -54.06
C ARG A 341 -7.62 -6.17 -54.80
N GLY A 342 -8.16 -7.19 -54.11
CA GLY A 342 -8.98 -8.24 -54.72
C GLY A 342 -8.18 -9.06 -55.74
N GLU A 343 -7.97 -10.34 -55.47
CA GLU A 343 -7.12 -11.25 -56.25
C GLU A 343 -7.24 -11.08 -57.79
N ALA A 344 -6.16 -10.59 -58.40
CA ALA A 344 -5.82 -10.87 -59.79
C ALA A 344 -4.31 -10.63 -60.01
N GLY A 345 -3.58 -11.72 -60.29
CA GLY A 345 -2.25 -11.70 -60.88
C GLY A 345 -1.14 -12.23 -59.98
N GLU A 346 -0.88 -13.53 -60.10
CA GLU A 346 0.45 -14.12 -59.93
C GLU A 346 1.40 -13.45 -60.94
N THR A 347 2.21 -12.54 -60.45
CA THR A 347 3.42 -12.11 -61.14
C THR A 347 4.46 -12.01 -60.05
N GLU A 348 5.66 -12.58 -60.24
CA GLU A 348 6.79 -12.51 -59.30
C GLU A 348 6.90 -11.09 -58.75
N ARG A 349 6.52 -10.89 -57.49
CA ARG A 349 6.45 -9.56 -56.88
C ARG A 349 7.60 -9.40 -55.91
N ARG A 350 8.49 -8.47 -56.25
CA ARG A 350 9.53 -7.97 -55.35
C ARG A 350 8.90 -7.48 -54.04
N PRO A 351 9.55 -7.74 -52.89
CA PRO A 351 9.10 -7.20 -51.61
C PRO A 351 9.05 -5.66 -51.67
N MET A 352 8.01 -5.07 -51.08
CA MET A 352 7.85 -3.62 -51.04
C MET A 352 8.95 -3.00 -50.17
N LYS A 353 9.47 -1.84 -50.60
CA LYS A 353 10.57 -1.18 -49.90
C LYS A 353 10.04 -0.33 -48.73
N LEU A 354 10.52 -0.62 -47.52
CA LEU A 354 10.37 0.26 -46.36
C LEU A 354 11.55 1.22 -46.30
N GLU A 355 11.28 2.50 -46.08
CA GLU A 355 12.28 3.55 -45.89
C GLU A 355 11.97 4.35 -44.61
N LEU A 356 12.99 4.64 -43.80
CA LEU A 356 12.86 5.59 -42.68
C LEU A 356 13.50 6.92 -43.10
N ARG A 357 12.75 8.01 -42.99
CA ARG A 357 13.24 9.37 -43.30
C ARG A 357 13.30 10.20 -42.02
N GLN A 358 14.46 10.76 -41.72
CA GLN A 358 14.63 11.68 -40.60
C GLN A 358 14.32 13.11 -41.06
N ARG A 359 13.43 13.81 -40.36
CA ARG A 359 13.08 15.21 -40.61
C ARG A 359 13.19 16.03 -39.32
N PRO A 360 13.53 17.33 -39.39
CA PRO A 360 13.46 18.20 -38.22
C PRO A 360 12.03 18.23 -37.67
N ASP A 361 11.86 18.01 -36.38
CA ASP A 361 10.55 18.06 -35.72
C ASP A 361 10.13 19.53 -35.51
N PRO A 362 9.05 20.02 -36.15
CA PRO A 362 8.61 21.40 -35.98
C PRO A 362 8.10 21.71 -34.56
N ALA A 363 7.76 20.70 -33.75
CA ALA A 363 7.31 20.86 -32.37
C ALA A 363 8.46 20.89 -31.34
N ARG A 364 9.70 20.55 -31.75
CA ARG A 364 10.87 20.50 -30.86
C ARG A 364 12.11 21.10 -31.54
N PRO A 365 12.59 22.28 -31.12
CA PRO A 365 13.83 22.86 -31.66
C PRO A 365 15.02 21.89 -31.49
N GLY A 366 15.62 21.45 -32.60
CA GLY A 366 16.72 20.48 -32.61
C GLY A 366 16.31 19.00 -32.46
N GLY A 367 15.00 18.69 -32.40
CA GLY A 367 14.49 17.33 -32.45
C GLY A 367 14.47 16.81 -33.89
N MET A 368 14.82 15.53 -34.08
CA MET A 368 14.58 14.81 -35.33
C MET A 368 13.37 13.90 -35.13
N ARG A 369 12.41 13.96 -36.06
CA ARG A 369 11.30 13.02 -36.18
C ARG A 369 11.63 12.01 -37.26
N VAL A 370 11.39 10.75 -36.97
CA VAL A 370 11.57 9.66 -37.92
C VAL A 370 10.20 9.30 -38.48
N GLU A 371 10.07 9.34 -39.80
CA GLU A 371 8.86 8.97 -40.53
C GLU A 371 9.11 7.67 -41.30
N LEU A 372 8.25 6.67 -41.12
CA LEU A 372 8.31 5.41 -41.86
C LEU A 372 7.52 5.54 -43.17
N TYR A 373 8.10 5.12 -44.28
CA TYR A 373 7.50 5.13 -45.61
C TYR A 373 7.48 3.71 -46.19
N LEU A 374 6.37 3.34 -46.85
CA LEU A 374 6.24 2.14 -47.67
C LEU A 374 5.96 2.57 -49.11
N GLU A 375 6.88 2.32 -50.05
CA GLU A 375 6.74 2.76 -51.46
C GLU A 375 6.35 4.25 -51.56
N ASP A 376 7.09 5.13 -50.87
CA ASP A 376 6.86 6.58 -50.79
C ASP A 376 5.55 7.03 -50.10
N LYS A 377 4.81 6.13 -49.46
CA LYS A 377 3.63 6.49 -48.65
C LYS A 377 3.93 6.45 -47.15
N PRO A 378 3.59 7.50 -46.38
CA PRO A 378 3.84 7.51 -44.95
C PRO A 378 2.97 6.46 -44.23
N VAL A 379 3.60 5.73 -43.31
CA VAL A 379 2.97 4.72 -42.45
C VAL A 379 3.24 5.09 -41.00
N ALA A 380 2.22 5.02 -40.14
CA ALA A 380 2.41 5.19 -38.72
C ALA A 380 3.09 3.94 -38.13
N PRO A 381 4.32 4.05 -37.56
CA PRO A 381 4.97 2.91 -36.93
C PRO A 381 4.20 2.48 -35.67
N PRO A 382 4.08 1.17 -35.39
CA PRO A 382 3.60 0.68 -34.11
C PRO A 382 4.44 1.23 -32.94
N GLU A 383 3.86 1.34 -31.75
CA GLU A 383 4.55 1.86 -30.56
C GLU A 383 5.87 1.12 -30.27
N GLU A 384 5.90 -0.20 -30.47
CA GLU A 384 7.10 -1.03 -30.31
C GLU A 384 8.26 -0.56 -31.21
N VAL A 385 7.98 -0.33 -32.50
CA VAL A 385 8.97 0.13 -33.49
C VAL A 385 9.42 1.56 -33.17
N GLN A 386 8.48 2.43 -32.79
CA GLN A 386 8.79 3.81 -32.42
C GLN A 386 9.70 3.89 -31.19
N ASN A 387 9.49 3.02 -30.19
CA ASN A 387 10.32 2.96 -28.99
C ASN A 387 11.74 2.48 -29.31
N LEU A 388 11.88 1.45 -30.16
CA LEU A 388 13.19 0.96 -30.61
C LEU A 388 13.96 2.05 -31.38
N ILE A 389 13.29 2.75 -32.30
CA ILE A 389 13.86 3.88 -33.04
C ILE A 389 14.36 4.97 -32.08
N ASN A 390 13.55 5.36 -31.09
CA ASN A 390 13.92 6.39 -30.13
C ASN A 390 15.13 5.96 -29.29
N SER A 391 15.20 4.68 -28.88
CA SER A 391 16.32 4.16 -28.09
C SER A 391 17.63 4.16 -28.89
N ILE A 392 17.60 3.71 -30.15
CA ILE A 392 18.77 3.71 -31.05
C ILE A 392 19.26 5.14 -31.31
N LEU A 393 18.35 6.10 -31.50
CA LEU A 393 18.71 7.51 -31.68
C LEU A 393 19.39 8.12 -30.43
N LEU A 394 19.07 7.65 -29.23
CA LEU A 394 19.77 8.10 -28.02
C LEU A 394 21.23 7.62 -28.02
N ASP A 395 21.46 6.37 -28.40
CA ASP A 395 22.77 5.72 -28.36
C ASP A 395 23.68 6.12 -29.52
N LEU A 396 23.14 6.22 -30.74
CA LEU A 396 23.93 6.49 -31.96
C LEU A 396 23.81 7.94 -32.46
N GLY A 397 22.75 8.65 -32.08
CA GLY A 397 22.45 10.00 -32.61
C GLY A 397 21.80 10.02 -33.99
N GLU A 398 22.00 8.96 -34.78
CA GLU A 398 21.37 8.70 -36.08
C GLU A 398 21.03 7.21 -36.21
N ILE A 399 20.09 6.86 -37.10
CA ILE A 399 19.79 5.45 -37.41
C ILE A 399 20.65 5.03 -38.59
N PRO A 400 21.52 4.00 -38.46
CA PRO A 400 22.32 3.50 -39.58
C PRO A 400 21.45 2.95 -40.71
N ASP A 401 21.81 3.24 -41.97
CA ASP A 401 21.08 2.78 -43.15
C ASP A 401 21.01 1.24 -43.22
N GLU A 402 22.01 0.53 -42.66
CA GLU A 402 22.06 -0.94 -42.62
C GLU A 402 20.87 -1.56 -41.87
N TYR A 403 20.34 -0.86 -40.85
CA TYR A 403 19.20 -1.30 -40.04
C TYR A 403 17.89 -1.24 -40.85
N LEU A 404 17.91 -0.52 -41.98
CA LEU A 404 16.79 -0.37 -42.91
C LEU A 404 16.79 -1.47 -44.00
N HIS A 405 17.94 -2.08 -44.26
CA HIS A 405 18.16 -2.98 -45.39
C HIS A 405 18.16 -4.47 -45.03
N ALA A 406 18.34 -4.83 -43.75
CA ALA A 406 18.48 -6.22 -43.30
C ALA A 406 17.18 -7.07 -43.32
N ALA A 407 16.09 -6.56 -43.87
CA ALA A 407 14.84 -7.31 -44.08
C ALA A 407 14.89 -8.20 -45.35
N GLY A 408 16.00 -8.90 -45.58
CA GLY A 408 16.18 -9.90 -46.64
C GLY A 408 16.38 -11.29 -46.05
N GLU A 409 15.57 -12.25 -46.50
CA GLU A 409 15.63 -13.72 -46.29
C GLU A 409 16.48 -14.22 -45.09
N GLY A 410 15.89 -14.21 -43.89
CA GLY A 410 16.47 -14.89 -42.72
C GLY A 410 15.37 -15.30 -41.72
N GLU A 411 15.17 -16.60 -41.53
CA GLU A 411 14.16 -17.21 -40.67
C GLU A 411 14.42 -16.94 -39.16
N TYR A 412 13.43 -16.43 -38.43
CA TYR A 412 13.39 -16.43 -36.95
C TYR A 412 12.04 -17.00 -36.47
N ARG A 413 12.05 -18.04 -35.62
CA ARG A 413 10.85 -18.71 -35.04
C ARG A 413 10.54 -18.17 -33.63
N VAL A 414 9.25 -17.90 -33.37
CA VAL A 414 8.73 -17.11 -32.23
C VAL A 414 8.12 -18.00 -31.11
N ASP A 415 8.50 -19.27 -31.01
CA ASP A 415 7.71 -20.24 -30.21
C ASP A 415 8.11 -20.36 -28.71
N GLU A 416 9.22 -19.79 -28.24
CA GLU A 416 9.75 -20.12 -26.90
C GLU A 416 9.23 -19.24 -25.73
N GLU A 417 8.68 -18.05 -25.97
CA GLU A 417 8.28 -17.13 -24.88
C GLU A 417 6.91 -17.46 -24.24
N ARG A 418 6.05 -18.20 -24.93
CA ARG A 418 4.67 -18.49 -24.47
C ARG A 418 4.58 -19.53 -23.36
N GLU A 419 5.59 -20.37 -23.16
CA GLU A 419 5.56 -21.46 -22.17
C GLU A 419 6.04 -21.06 -20.77
N ALA A 420 6.86 -20.00 -20.65
CA ALA A 420 7.43 -19.58 -19.36
C ALA A 420 6.38 -18.94 -18.43
N GLN A 421 5.38 -18.24 -18.96
CA GLN A 421 4.38 -17.50 -18.17
C GLN A 421 3.34 -18.41 -17.48
N ARG A 422 3.15 -19.65 -17.94
CA ARG A 422 2.12 -20.56 -17.37
C ARG A 422 2.56 -21.25 -16.08
N ARG A 423 3.86 -21.37 -15.81
CA ARG A 423 4.39 -22.13 -14.66
C ARG A 423 4.42 -21.34 -13.34
N ALA A 424 4.25 -20.01 -13.37
CA ALA A 424 4.40 -19.15 -12.20
C ALA A 424 3.16 -19.05 -11.29
N ARG A 425 2.03 -19.67 -11.62
CA ARG A 425 0.73 -19.41 -10.94
C ARG A 425 0.22 -20.50 -9.99
N SER A 426 0.96 -21.58 -9.72
CA SER A 426 0.39 -22.80 -9.10
C SER A 426 1.03 -23.30 -7.80
N GLY A 427 1.51 -22.44 -6.90
CA GLY A 427 2.03 -22.94 -5.62
C GLY A 427 1.92 -21.94 -4.48
N MET A 428 0.95 -22.14 -3.58
CA MET A 428 1.04 -21.79 -2.15
C MET A 428 -0.23 -22.23 -1.40
N ALA A 429 -0.18 -23.40 -0.75
CA ALA A 429 -1.08 -23.77 0.34
C ALA A 429 -0.35 -24.76 1.27
N GLY A 430 -0.16 -24.39 2.55
CA GLY A 430 0.24 -25.33 3.60
C GLY A 430 1.13 -24.80 4.73
N ASN A 431 0.47 -24.36 5.82
CA ASN A 431 0.83 -24.49 7.25
C ASN A 431 1.90 -23.58 7.91
N GLU A 432 1.49 -22.76 8.90
CA GLU A 432 2.03 -22.69 10.29
C GLU A 432 1.18 -21.73 11.16
N GLY A 433 0.37 -22.30 12.08
CA GLY A 433 -0.86 -21.71 12.61
C GLY A 433 -0.80 -21.06 13.99
N MET A 434 -0.02 -20.00 14.14
CA MET A 434 -0.10 -19.09 15.30
C MET A 434 -0.11 -17.64 14.81
N LEU A 435 -1.24 -16.96 15.00
CA LEU A 435 -1.45 -15.58 14.59
C LEU A 435 -1.32 -14.66 15.80
N PHE A 436 -0.71 -13.49 15.64
CA PHE A 436 -0.57 -12.50 16.69
C PHE A 436 -1.47 -11.31 16.41
N TYR A 437 -2.18 -10.85 17.44
CA TYR A 437 -3.09 -9.72 17.38
C TYR A 437 -2.75 -8.67 18.43
N ASP A 438 -3.02 -7.43 18.06
CA ASP A 438 -2.89 -6.28 18.95
C ASP A 438 -4.11 -6.19 19.87
N GLU A 439 -3.88 -5.79 21.10
CA GLU A 439 -4.93 -5.53 22.11
C GLU A 439 -4.91 -4.06 22.49
N TRP A 440 -6.08 -3.42 22.52
CA TRP A 440 -6.19 -2.04 22.92
C TRP A 440 -6.12 -1.92 24.44
N ASP A 441 -5.19 -1.10 24.92
CA ASP A 441 -5.08 -0.76 26.32
C ASP A 441 -5.64 0.66 26.55
N MET A 442 -6.82 0.71 27.17
CA MET A 442 -7.52 1.97 27.43
C MET A 442 -6.76 2.93 28.35
N GLU A 443 -5.93 2.40 29.25
CA GLU A 443 -5.19 3.20 30.22
C GLU A 443 -3.97 3.84 29.55
N ARG A 444 -3.28 3.06 28.71
CA ARG A 444 -2.17 3.53 27.86
C ARG A 444 -2.65 4.41 26.70
N GLY A 445 -3.87 4.21 26.23
CA GLY A 445 -4.37 4.85 25.00
C GLY A 445 -3.62 4.39 23.74
N HIS A 446 -3.01 3.21 23.80
CA HIS A 446 -2.19 2.62 22.74
C HIS A 446 -2.44 1.11 22.67
N TYR A 447 -2.09 0.50 21.54
CA TYR A 447 -2.17 -0.94 21.37
C TYR A 447 -0.96 -1.63 21.97
N ARG A 448 -1.19 -2.72 22.71
CA ARG A 448 -0.16 -3.71 23.05
C ARG A 448 0.07 -4.57 21.82
N LYS A 449 1.22 -4.39 21.16
CA LYS A 449 1.44 -5.02 19.86
C LYS A 449 1.67 -6.52 20.00
N GLY A 450 1.05 -7.33 19.14
CA GLY A 450 1.22 -8.79 19.07
C GLY A 450 1.05 -9.49 20.42
N TRP A 451 0.18 -8.93 21.25
CA TRP A 451 -0.03 -9.34 22.63
C TRP A 451 -0.84 -10.63 22.74
N CYS A 452 -1.83 -10.77 21.86
CA CYS A 452 -2.74 -11.90 21.83
C CYS A 452 -2.28 -12.95 20.82
N GLN A 453 -2.19 -14.21 21.24
CA GLN A 453 -1.86 -15.36 20.41
C GLN A 453 -3.14 -16.11 20.06
N LEU A 454 -3.46 -16.15 18.77
CA LEU A 454 -4.65 -16.78 18.23
C LEU A 454 -4.31 -18.04 17.44
N ARG A 455 -5.07 -19.11 17.70
CA ARG A 455 -5.04 -20.36 16.94
C ARG A 455 -6.37 -20.59 16.24
N GLU A 456 -6.30 -20.91 14.96
CA GLU A 456 -7.43 -21.42 14.20
C GLU A 456 -7.51 -22.94 14.34
N LEU A 457 -8.62 -23.44 14.89
CA LEU A 457 -8.93 -24.85 15.04
C LEU A 457 -10.18 -25.19 14.23
N THR A 458 -10.42 -26.46 13.93
CA THR A 458 -11.69 -26.91 13.33
C THR A 458 -12.53 -27.59 14.42
N VAL A 459 -13.84 -27.34 14.45
CA VAL A 459 -14.73 -28.00 15.42
C VAL A 459 -14.81 -29.49 15.13
N GLU A 460 -14.73 -30.31 16.17
CA GLU A 460 -14.90 -31.77 16.07
C GLU A 460 -16.36 -32.14 15.75
N PRO A 461 -16.63 -33.11 14.86
CA PRO A 461 -17.98 -33.50 14.51
C PRO A 461 -18.76 -34.08 15.70
N GLY A 462 -19.96 -33.54 15.96
CA GLY A 462 -20.88 -34.00 16.98
C GLY A 462 -21.84 -35.12 16.55
N PRO A 463 -22.86 -35.40 17.39
CA PRO A 463 -23.85 -36.46 17.15
C PRO A 463 -24.71 -36.19 15.92
N GLU A 464 -24.90 -37.21 15.09
CA GLU A 464 -25.66 -37.15 13.83
C GLU A 464 -27.15 -36.80 14.05
N ALA A 465 -27.74 -37.24 15.16
CA ALA A 465 -29.17 -37.08 15.44
C ALA A 465 -29.61 -35.66 15.80
N PHE A 466 -28.69 -34.75 16.15
CA PHE A 466 -29.03 -33.40 16.62
C PHE A 466 -29.73 -32.57 15.54
N PHE A 467 -29.16 -32.54 14.33
CA PHE A 467 -29.66 -31.70 13.24
C PHE A 467 -31.06 -32.12 12.76
N PRO A 468 -31.34 -33.42 12.48
CA PRO A 468 -32.69 -33.87 12.14
C PRO A 468 -33.72 -33.61 13.25
N ALA A 469 -33.32 -33.72 14.52
CA ALA A 469 -34.20 -33.44 15.65
C ALA A 469 -34.58 -31.95 15.73
N ALA A 470 -33.61 -31.04 15.58
CA ALA A 470 -33.85 -29.60 15.54
C ALA A 470 -34.75 -29.22 14.36
N GLN A 471 -34.49 -29.76 13.16
CA GLN A 471 -35.30 -29.49 11.98
C GLN A 471 -36.74 -30.01 12.12
N ALA A 472 -36.93 -31.17 12.76
CA ALA A 472 -38.26 -31.72 13.04
C ALA A 472 -39.02 -30.85 14.06
N LYS A 473 -38.35 -30.43 15.14
CA LYS A 473 -38.90 -29.57 16.21
C LYS A 473 -39.40 -28.24 15.66
N TYR A 474 -38.66 -27.64 14.72
CA TYR A 474 -38.96 -26.31 14.18
C TYR A 474 -39.47 -26.30 12.73
N ARG A 475 -39.92 -27.43 12.19
CA ARG A 475 -40.36 -27.53 10.78
C ARG A 475 -41.36 -26.46 10.36
N GLY A 476 -42.32 -26.13 11.25
CA GLY A 476 -43.31 -25.07 11.00
C GLY A 476 -42.70 -23.68 10.92
N LEU A 477 -41.72 -23.40 11.77
CA LEU A 477 -40.99 -22.13 11.82
C LEU A 477 -40.03 -22.01 10.62
N VAL A 478 -39.29 -23.07 10.27
CA VAL A 478 -38.44 -23.07 9.07
C VAL A 478 -39.27 -22.73 7.83
N LYS A 479 -40.49 -23.31 7.69
CA LYS A 479 -41.37 -22.98 6.57
C LYS A 479 -41.83 -21.51 6.55
N SER A 480 -42.11 -20.92 7.71
CA SER A 480 -42.48 -19.49 7.78
C SER A 480 -41.30 -18.56 7.53
N ILE A 481 -40.11 -18.94 8.00
CA ILE A 481 -38.82 -18.28 7.72
C ILE A 481 -38.59 -18.25 6.22
N ARG A 482 -38.57 -19.42 5.55
CA ARG A 482 -38.36 -19.49 4.10
C ARG A 482 -39.31 -18.57 3.35
N ARG A 483 -40.59 -18.58 3.68
CA ARG A 483 -41.59 -17.69 3.06
C ARG A 483 -41.33 -16.20 3.34
N THR A 484 -40.93 -15.84 4.54
CA THR A 484 -40.64 -14.43 4.91
C THR A 484 -39.37 -13.93 4.20
N PHE A 485 -38.36 -14.79 4.11
CA PHE A 485 -37.08 -14.48 3.48
C PHE A 485 -37.14 -14.54 1.95
N GLU A 486 -38.00 -15.37 1.36
CA GLU A 486 -38.36 -15.35 -0.08
C GLU A 486 -38.93 -14.00 -0.48
N VAL A 487 -39.84 -13.44 0.32
CA VAL A 487 -40.40 -12.09 0.09
C VAL A 487 -39.32 -11.02 0.21
N LEU A 488 -38.38 -11.18 1.15
CA LEU A 488 -37.26 -10.26 1.32
C LEU A 488 -36.22 -10.35 0.22
N ARG A 489 -36.10 -11.49 -0.48
CA ARG A 489 -35.08 -11.75 -1.53
C ARG A 489 -35.05 -10.66 -2.60
N GLY A 490 -36.16 -9.93 -2.76
CA GLY A 490 -36.31 -8.84 -3.71
C GLY A 490 -36.49 -9.42 -5.11
N GLU A 491 -37.62 -9.14 -5.73
CA GLU A 491 -37.84 -9.52 -7.12
C GLU A 491 -37.18 -8.49 -8.04
N ASN A 492 -36.68 -8.94 -9.19
CA ASN A 492 -36.33 -8.02 -10.28
C ASN A 492 -37.57 -7.17 -10.59
N LYS A 493 -37.49 -5.88 -10.31
CA LYS A 493 -38.65 -4.99 -10.45
C LYS A 493 -38.58 -4.28 -11.78
N LEU A 494 -39.61 -4.47 -12.60
CA LEU A 494 -39.77 -3.70 -13.82
C LEU A 494 -40.25 -2.31 -13.44
N LEU A 495 -39.37 -1.32 -13.55
CA LEU A 495 -39.74 0.08 -13.34
C LEU A 495 -40.41 0.57 -14.61
N LYS A 496 -41.68 0.93 -14.49
CA LYS A 496 -42.52 1.50 -15.55
C LYS A 496 -42.33 3.03 -15.65
N ARG A 497 -42.75 3.62 -16.77
CA ARG A 497 -42.74 5.08 -17.01
C ARG A 497 -41.37 5.76 -16.82
N GLN A 498 -40.30 5.16 -17.31
CA GLN A 498 -38.94 5.68 -17.22
C GLN A 498 -38.57 6.47 -18.49
N PRO A 499 -37.79 7.57 -18.38
CA PRO A 499 -37.39 8.40 -19.52
C PRO A 499 -36.51 7.66 -20.53
N GLU A 500 -35.78 6.65 -20.06
CA GLU A 500 -34.91 5.76 -20.83
C GLU A 500 -35.00 4.35 -20.22
N GLY A 501 -34.86 3.30 -21.03
CA GLY A 501 -35.01 1.93 -20.56
C GLY A 501 -34.76 0.87 -21.63
N ASP A 502 -34.89 -0.38 -21.21
CA ASP A 502 -34.55 -1.58 -22.00
C ASP A 502 -35.68 -2.00 -22.95
N ASP A 503 -36.93 -1.62 -22.64
CA ASP A 503 -38.12 -1.92 -23.45
C ASP A 503 -39.16 -0.78 -23.33
N VAL A 504 -40.21 -0.81 -24.14
CA VAL A 504 -41.24 0.24 -24.21
C VAL A 504 -42.39 -0.06 -23.24
N ASP A 505 -42.79 0.94 -22.45
CA ASP A 505 -43.97 0.86 -21.60
C ASP A 505 -45.23 1.15 -22.41
N ILE A 506 -45.90 0.08 -22.87
CA ILE A 506 -47.09 0.18 -23.73
C ILE A 506 -48.18 1.04 -23.08
N ASP A 507 -48.38 0.93 -21.76
CA ASP A 507 -49.39 1.71 -21.04
C ASP A 507 -49.06 3.21 -21.11
N ALA A 508 -47.78 3.56 -20.90
CA ALA A 508 -47.31 4.94 -20.98
C ALA A 508 -47.38 5.50 -22.41
N VAL A 509 -47.13 4.68 -23.42
CA VAL A 509 -47.24 5.07 -24.84
C VAL A 509 -48.71 5.28 -25.24
N VAL A 510 -49.62 4.45 -24.75
CA VAL A 510 -51.07 4.61 -25.01
C VAL A 510 -51.57 5.94 -24.41
N ASP A 511 -51.18 6.23 -23.16
CA ASP A 511 -51.50 7.49 -22.49
C ASP A 511 -50.90 8.69 -23.27
N ALA A 512 -49.61 8.64 -23.59
CA ALA A 512 -48.93 9.70 -24.33
C ALA A 512 -49.52 9.93 -25.72
N TYR A 513 -49.97 8.87 -26.40
CA TYR A 513 -50.62 8.98 -27.71
C TYR A 513 -52.02 9.60 -27.60
N ALA A 514 -52.78 9.27 -26.55
CA ALA A 514 -54.06 9.90 -26.25
C ALA A 514 -53.89 11.40 -25.94
N ASP A 515 -52.89 11.75 -25.14
CA ASP A 515 -52.57 13.14 -24.78
C ASP A 515 -52.09 13.95 -25.98
N ALA A 516 -51.22 13.38 -26.82
CA ALA A 516 -50.77 14.01 -28.06
C ALA A 516 -51.93 14.27 -29.04
N ARG A 517 -52.88 13.33 -29.14
CA ARG A 517 -54.13 13.50 -29.93
C ARG A 517 -55.03 14.60 -29.36
N ALA A 518 -54.99 14.83 -28.06
CA ALA A 518 -55.70 15.91 -27.39
C ALA A 518 -54.96 17.26 -27.42
N GLY A 519 -53.77 17.33 -28.05
CA GLY A 519 -52.95 18.54 -28.16
C GLY A 519 -52.20 18.90 -26.88
N GLN A 520 -52.05 17.96 -25.95
CA GLN A 520 -51.25 18.13 -24.74
C GLN A 520 -49.80 17.72 -24.97
N GLU A 521 -48.90 18.22 -24.12
CA GLU A 521 -47.48 17.90 -24.19
C GLU A 521 -47.24 16.44 -23.74
N SER A 522 -46.43 15.71 -24.50
CA SER A 522 -46.19 14.28 -24.24
C SER A 522 -45.47 14.09 -22.90
N PRO A 523 -45.97 13.22 -22.01
CA PRO A 523 -45.30 12.95 -20.74
C PRO A 523 -43.91 12.33 -20.93
N VAL A 524 -42.97 12.71 -20.08
CA VAL A 524 -41.61 12.16 -20.07
C VAL A 524 -41.65 10.82 -19.34
N GLY A 525 -41.30 9.72 -20.04
CA GLY A 525 -41.22 8.39 -19.43
C GLY A 525 -41.93 7.28 -20.20
N LEU A 526 -41.45 6.94 -21.41
CA LEU A 526 -42.10 5.94 -22.29
C LEU A 526 -41.51 4.54 -22.20
N TYR A 527 -40.50 4.34 -21.37
CA TYR A 527 -39.74 3.09 -21.33
C TYR A 527 -39.95 2.34 -20.01
N THR A 528 -39.71 1.04 -20.04
CA THR A 528 -39.53 0.21 -18.86
C THR A 528 -38.05 -0.09 -18.68
N ARG A 529 -37.59 -0.13 -17.42
CA ARG A 529 -36.21 -0.48 -17.08
C ARG A 529 -36.22 -1.62 -16.09
N MET A 530 -35.44 -2.67 -16.36
CA MET A 530 -35.32 -3.78 -15.42
C MET A 530 -34.38 -3.38 -14.29
N HIS A 531 -34.92 -3.10 -13.11
CA HIS A 531 -34.09 -2.86 -11.93
C HIS A 531 -33.75 -4.21 -11.29
N ARG A 532 -32.56 -4.73 -11.63
CA ARG A 532 -31.97 -5.90 -10.98
C ARG A 532 -31.36 -5.46 -9.66
N LEU A 533 -31.96 -5.87 -8.55
CA LEU A 533 -31.34 -5.78 -7.23
C LEU A 533 -30.29 -6.89 -7.14
N GLU A 534 -29.06 -6.62 -7.58
CA GLU A 534 -27.93 -7.52 -7.29
C GLU A 534 -27.62 -7.42 -5.80
N ARG A 535 -28.18 -8.37 -5.05
CA ARG A 535 -27.98 -8.48 -3.61
C ARG A 535 -26.66 -9.20 -3.38
N ASP A 536 -25.72 -8.45 -2.81
CA ASP A 536 -24.36 -8.92 -2.61
C ASP A 536 -23.92 -8.72 -1.15
N ILE A 537 -24.34 -9.67 -0.31
CA ILE A 537 -24.15 -9.63 1.15
C ILE A 537 -23.29 -10.83 1.57
N ALA A 538 -22.28 -10.56 2.39
CA ALA A 538 -21.50 -11.59 3.08
C ALA A 538 -21.68 -11.48 4.59
N VAL A 539 -22.04 -12.59 5.23
CA VAL A 539 -22.32 -12.63 6.68
C VAL A 539 -21.40 -13.61 7.40
N MET A 540 -20.76 -13.12 8.46
CA MET A 540 -19.92 -13.91 9.35
C MET A 540 -20.63 -14.10 10.69
N PHE A 541 -20.89 -15.34 11.10
CA PHE A 541 -21.38 -15.65 12.44
C PHE A 541 -20.23 -15.98 13.37
N MET A 542 -20.16 -15.23 14.47
CA MET A 542 -19.23 -15.43 15.58
C MET A 542 -20.03 -15.97 16.76
N VAL A 543 -19.87 -17.26 17.08
CA VAL A 543 -20.60 -17.96 18.12
C VAL A 543 -19.73 -18.10 19.36
N ASP A 544 -20.23 -17.66 20.50
CA ASP A 544 -19.54 -17.80 21.77
C ASP A 544 -19.52 -19.25 22.21
N MET A 545 -18.34 -19.76 22.55
CA MET A 545 -18.17 -21.10 23.09
C MET A 545 -17.72 -21.05 24.56
N SER A 546 -17.76 -19.90 25.23
CA SER A 546 -17.29 -19.75 26.61
C SER A 546 -18.33 -20.17 27.67
N GLY A 547 -17.85 -20.60 28.84
CA GLY A 547 -18.60 -20.71 30.11
C GLY A 547 -19.72 -21.76 30.14
N SER A 548 -20.14 -22.18 31.35
CA SER A 548 -21.20 -23.19 31.53
C SER A 548 -22.60 -22.62 31.23
N THR A 549 -22.89 -22.30 29.98
CA THR A 549 -24.24 -21.98 29.51
C THR A 549 -25.13 -23.20 29.79
N LYS A 550 -25.88 -23.12 30.91
CA LYS A 550 -26.81 -24.13 31.45
C LYS A 550 -27.35 -24.95 30.28
N GLY A 551 -27.13 -26.26 30.21
CA GLY A 551 -27.22 -27.05 28.95
C GLY A 551 -28.35 -26.73 27.96
N TRP A 552 -29.50 -26.24 28.44
CA TRP A 552 -30.59 -25.70 27.61
C TRP A 552 -30.23 -24.45 26.77
N VAL A 553 -29.33 -23.58 27.21
CA VAL A 553 -28.88 -22.36 26.50
C VAL A 553 -27.99 -22.71 25.31
N ASN A 554 -27.03 -23.63 25.49
CA ASN A 554 -26.21 -24.11 24.37
C ASN A 554 -27.07 -24.86 23.34
N ASP A 555 -28.01 -25.69 23.80
CA ASP A 555 -28.99 -26.31 22.90
C ASP A 555 -29.77 -25.23 22.12
N ALA A 556 -30.22 -24.18 22.80
CA ALA A 556 -30.93 -23.06 22.20
C ALA A 556 -30.07 -22.28 21.18
N GLU A 557 -28.78 -22.04 21.43
CA GLU A 557 -27.86 -21.37 20.52
C GLU A 557 -27.56 -22.21 19.27
N ARG A 558 -27.34 -23.52 19.44
CA ARG A 558 -27.16 -24.45 18.31
C ARG A 558 -28.44 -24.59 17.49
N GLU A 559 -29.59 -24.68 18.13
CA GLU A 559 -30.89 -24.67 17.47
C GLU A 559 -31.13 -23.34 16.72
N ALA A 560 -30.78 -22.20 17.33
CA ALA A 560 -30.84 -20.89 16.69
C ALA A 560 -29.94 -20.80 15.44
N LEU A 561 -28.71 -21.31 15.55
CA LEU A 561 -27.75 -21.33 14.45
C LEU A 561 -28.27 -22.18 13.28
N VAL A 562 -28.89 -23.32 13.55
CA VAL A 562 -29.54 -24.16 12.52
C VAL A 562 -30.67 -23.39 11.83
N LEU A 563 -31.55 -22.72 12.58
CA LEU A 563 -32.63 -21.91 12.01
C LEU A 563 -32.12 -20.74 11.15
N LEU A 564 -31.02 -20.12 11.57
CA LEU A 564 -30.35 -19.06 10.82
C LEU A 564 -29.75 -19.56 9.52
N CYS A 565 -29.04 -20.69 9.54
CA CYS A 565 -28.46 -21.29 8.34
C CYS A 565 -29.54 -21.60 7.31
N GLU A 566 -30.65 -22.20 7.74
CA GLU A 566 -31.80 -22.51 6.89
C GLU A 566 -32.42 -21.24 6.26
N ALA A 567 -32.43 -20.12 7.00
CA ALA A 567 -32.89 -18.84 6.48
C ALA A 567 -31.96 -18.29 5.39
N LEU A 568 -30.64 -18.36 5.61
CA LEU A 568 -29.63 -17.82 4.70
C LEU A 568 -29.47 -18.65 3.43
N GLU A 569 -29.55 -19.98 3.55
CA GLU A 569 -29.60 -20.88 2.40
C GLU A 569 -30.81 -20.59 1.51
N SER A 570 -31.93 -20.15 2.09
CA SER A 570 -33.11 -19.74 1.32
C SER A 570 -32.95 -18.39 0.61
N LEU A 571 -32.15 -17.48 1.19
CA LEU A 571 -31.78 -16.19 0.59
C LEU A 571 -30.75 -16.37 -0.54
N GLY A 572 -29.82 -17.31 -0.38
CA GLY A 572 -28.67 -17.49 -1.27
C GLY A 572 -27.49 -16.57 -0.96
N ASP A 573 -27.44 -15.98 0.24
CA ASP A 573 -26.36 -15.10 0.68
C ASP A 573 -25.12 -15.90 1.09
N ARG A 574 -23.93 -15.31 0.93
CA ARG A 574 -22.66 -15.96 1.33
C ARG A 574 -22.48 -15.84 2.83
N TYR A 575 -22.27 -16.96 3.52
CA TYR A 575 -22.04 -16.93 4.96
C TYR A 575 -20.97 -17.91 5.45
N ALA A 576 -20.38 -17.56 6.59
CA ALA A 576 -19.41 -18.39 7.31
C ALA A 576 -19.72 -18.40 8.81
N ILE A 577 -19.28 -19.45 9.49
CA ILE A 577 -19.56 -19.69 10.91
C ILE A 577 -18.26 -20.05 11.62
N TYR A 578 -17.97 -19.30 12.67
CA TYR A 578 -16.83 -19.51 13.53
C TYR A 578 -17.26 -19.44 15.00
N GLY A 579 -16.81 -20.39 15.80
CA GLY A 579 -16.84 -20.32 17.25
C GLY A 579 -15.62 -19.58 17.79
N PHE A 580 -15.69 -19.03 19.00
CA PHE A 580 -14.53 -18.45 19.66
C PHE A 580 -14.49 -18.80 21.15
N SER A 581 -13.28 -18.89 21.68
CA SER A 581 -13.02 -19.08 23.11
C SER A 581 -11.66 -18.46 23.47
N GLY A 582 -11.51 -18.00 24.71
CA GLY A 582 -10.28 -17.47 25.29
C GLY A 582 -9.93 -18.20 26.57
N MET A 583 -8.67 -18.10 26.99
CA MET A 583 -8.22 -18.57 28.30
C MET A 583 -7.18 -17.64 28.91
N THR A 584 -6.29 -17.08 28.09
CA THR A 584 -5.37 -15.99 28.42
C THR A 584 -4.96 -15.31 27.11
N ARG A 585 -4.18 -14.22 27.18
CA ARG A 585 -3.53 -13.62 26.00
C ARG A 585 -2.74 -14.62 25.16
N ASN A 586 -2.17 -15.66 25.77
CA ASN A 586 -1.35 -16.66 25.05
C ASN A 586 -2.18 -17.79 24.42
N ARG A 587 -3.50 -17.78 24.62
CA ARG A 587 -4.38 -18.85 24.16
C ARG A 587 -5.77 -18.32 23.82
N CYS A 588 -5.85 -17.58 22.73
CA CYS A 588 -7.09 -17.28 22.03
C CYS A 588 -7.33 -18.37 20.98
N GLU A 589 -8.54 -18.91 20.90
CA GLU A 589 -8.90 -19.97 19.96
C GLU A 589 -10.14 -19.57 19.15
N VAL A 590 -10.04 -19.66 17.82
CA VAL A 590 -11.18 -19.53 16.90
C VAL A 590 -11.42 -20.87 16.25
N PHE A 591 -12.67 -21.33 16.29
CA PHE A 591 -13.08 -22.64 15.82
C PHE A 591 -13.87 -22.53 14.52
N ARG A 592 -13.30 -23.00 13.43
CA ARG A 592 -13.95 -23.07 12.12
C ARG A 592 -15.06 -24.12 12.12
N VAL A 593 -16.29 -23.67 11.87
CA VAL A 593 -17.46 -24.53 11.64
C VAL A 593 -17.74 -24.61 10.14
N LYS A 594 -17.88 -23.47 9.47
CA LYS A 594 -18.16 -23.35 8.02
C LYS A 594 -17.41 -22.16 7.43
N ARG A 595 -16.75 -22.34 6.28
CA ARG A 595 -16.17 -21.22 5.51
C ARG A 595 -17.14 -20.66 4.46
N PHE A 596 -16.81 -19.51 3.88
CA PHE A 596 -17.57 -18.92 2.77
C PHE A 596 -17.58 -19.80 1.51
N ASP A 597 -16.49 -20.53 1.25
CA ASP A 597 -16.32 -21.44 0.11
C ASP A 597 -16.85 -22.85 0.36
N GLU A 598 -17.31 -23.15 1.57
CA GLU A 598 -17.80 -24.48 1.97
C GLU A 598 -19.32 -24.57 1.84
N ALA A 599 -19.81 -25.65 1.24
CA ALA A 599 -21.24 -25.93 1.13
C ALA A 599 -21.84 -26.29 2.49
N TYR A 600 -23.12 -25.97 2.69
CA TYR A 600 -23.86 -26.37 3.89
C TYR A 600 -24.29 -27.84 3.79
N ASP A 601 -23.36 -28.74 4.08
CA ASP A 601 -23.53 -30.19 3.97
C ASP A 601 -23.59 -30.88 5.34
N GLU A 602 -23.69 -32.22 5.31
CA GLU A 602 -23.73 -33.04 6.52
C GLU A 602 -22.48 -32.86 7.41
N THR A 603 -21.32 -32.56 6.82
CA THR A 603 -20.09 -32.27 7.56
C THR A 603 -20.27 -31.03 8.43
N VAL A 604 -20.82 -29.95 7.85
CA VAL A 604 -21.11 -28.71 8.57
C VAL A 604 -22.21 -28.93 9.61
N HIS A 605 -23.27 -29.70 9.29
CA HIS A 605 -24.31 -30.06 10.26
C HIS A 605 -23.72 -30.73 11.50
N ARG A 606 -22.79 -31.67 11.30
CA ARG A 606 -22.12 -32.36 12.40
C ARG A 606 -21.18 -31.44 13.18
N ARG A 607 -20.49 -30.51 12.52
CA ARG A 607 -19.66 -29.50 13.23
C ARG A 607 -20.51 -28.56 14.08
N ILE A 608 -21.70 -28.14 13.60
CA ILE A 608 -22.66 -27.37 14.40
C ILE A 608 -23.10 -28.16 15.64
N ALA A 609 -23.43 -29.45 15.46
CA ALA A 609 -23.78 -30.33 16.58
C ALA A 609 -22.60 -30.56 17.55
N GLY A 610 -21.37 -30.41 17.08
CA GLY A 610 -20.13 -30.55 17.84
C GLY A 610 -19.70 -29.30 18.62
N ILE A 611 -20.42 -28.18 18.49
CA ILE A 611 -20.18 -26.99 19.31
C ILE A 611 -20.44 -27.37 20.77
N ALA A 612 -19.39 -27.27 21.58
CA ALA A 612 -19.39 -27.60 23.00
C ALA A 612 -18.86 -26.41 23.81
N PRO A 613 -19.34 -26.19 25.04
CA PRO A 613 -18.82 -25.14 25.90
C PRO A 613 -17.35 -25.39 26.22
N LYS A 614 -16.60 -24.31 26.28
CA LYS A 614 -15.17 -24.18 26.56
C LYS A 614 -15.00 -23.08 27.62
N ASP A 615 -13.86 -22.40 27.60
CA ASP A 615 -13.36 -21.59 28.72
C ASP A 615 -13.94 -20.16 28.74
N TYR A 616 -13.09 -19.13 28.62
CA TYR A 616 -13.42 -17.71 28.82
C TYR A 616 -13.61 -16.96 27.49
N THR A 617 -13.77 -15.62 27.53
CA THR A 617 -14.28 -14.80 26.43
C THR A 617 -13.36 -13.60 26.15
N ARG A 618 -12.36 -13.75 25.27
CA ARG A 618 -11.52 -12.62 24.80
C ARG A 618 -11.97 -12.13 23.42
N MET A 619 -13.05 -11.34 23.39
CA MET A 619 -13.76 -10.98 22.15
C MET A 619 -12.95 -10.10 21.20
N GLY A 620 -12.16 -9.14 21.69
CA GLY A 620 -11.48 -8.17 20.81
C GLY A 620 -10.58 -8.83 19.77
N THR A 621 -9.75 -9.78 20.21
CA THR A 621 -8.90 -10.60 19.32
C THR A 621 -9.70 -11.35 18.27
N ALA A 622 -10.80 -12.02 18.67
CA ALA A 622 -11.63 -12.79 17.77
C ALA A 622 -12.35 -11.90 16.74
N ILE A 623 -12.86 -10.73 17.15
CA ILE A 623 -13.48 -9.75 16.26
C ILE A 623 -12.48 -9.26 15.22
N ARG A 624 -11.25 -8.89 15.63
CA ARG A 624 -10.20 -8.43 14.70
C ARG A 624 -9.86 -9.51 13.67
N HIS A 625 -9.72 -10.75 14.12
CA HIS A 625 -9.43 -11.89 13.24
C HIS A 625 -10.55 -12.13 12.22
N LEU A 626 -11.79 -12.29 12.70
CA LEU A 626 -12.93 -12.59 11.84
C LEU A 626 -13.30 -11.42 10.91
N SER A 627 -13.10 -10.18 11.36
CA SER A 627 -13.24 -8.99 10.53
C SER A 627 -12.20 -8.98 9.41
N GLY A 628 -10.95 -9.36 9.70
CA GLY A 628 -9.91 -9.52 8.69
C GLY A 628 -10.22 -10.59 7.65
N LEU A 629 -10.85 -11.71 8.04
CA LEU A 629 -11.33 -12.73 7.10
C LEU A 629 -12.50 -12.22 6.26
N LEU A 630 -13.47 -11.55 6.87
CA LEU A 630 -14.65 -11.00 6.20
C LEU A 630 -14.29 -9.87 5.23
N ALA A 631 -13.31 -9.04 5.55
CA ALA A 631 -12.82 -7.96 4.68
C ALA A 631 -12.24 -8.46 3.35
N ARG A 632 -11.70 -9.70 3.33
CA ARG A 632 -11.18 -10.33 2.11
C ARG A 632 -12.28 -10.82 1.17
N VAL A 633 -13.52 -10.90 1.64
CA VAL A 633 -14.66 -11.29 0.82
C VAL A 633 -15.10 -10.09 -0.01
N ASP A 634 -15.09 -10.26 -1.33
CA ASP A 634 -15.64 -9.28 -2.26
C ASP A 634 -17.16 -9.31 -2.18
N ALA A 635 -17.72 -8.46 -1.31
CA ALA A 635 -19.15 -8.29 -1.06
C ALA A 635 -19.46 -6.82 -0.81
N ARG A 636 -20.53 -6.30 -1.41
CA ARG A 636 -20.99 -4.91 -1.22
C ARG A 636 -21.35 -4.60 0.24
N ILE A 637 -22.02 -5.52 0.92
CA ILE A 637 -22.38 -5.37 2.34
C ILE A 637 -21.76 -6.53 3.12
N ARG A 638 -20.99 -6.19 4.16
CA ARG A 638 -20.35 -7.16 5.05
C ARG A 638 -20.95 -7.05 6.44
N VAL A 639 -21.42 -8.15 7.00
CA VAL A 639 -22.07 -8.18 8.32
C VAL A 639 -21.37 -9.18 9.23
N LEU A 640 -20.97 -8.74 10.42
CA LEU A 640 -20.46 -9.61 11.48
C LEU A 640 -21.54 -9.76 12.54
N VAL A 641 -22.08 -10.96 12.73
CA VAL A 641 -23.12 -11.26 13.72
C VAL A 641 -22.51 -12.03 14.87
N THR A 642 -22.52 -11.44 16.06
CA THR A 642 -22.06 -12.07 17.29
C THR A 642 -23.26 -12.71 18.00
N LEU A 643 -23.17 -14.00 18.31
CA LEU A 643 -24.09 -14.74 19.16
C LEU A 643 -23.36 -15.02 20.46
N SER A 644 -23.69 -14.29 21.53
CA SER A 644 -23.04 -14.42 22.83
C SER A 644 -24.01 -14.09 23.96
N ASP A 645 -23.95 -14.88 25.02
CA ASP A 645 -24.68 -14.68 26.27
C ASP A 645 -23.89 -13.85 27.31
N GLY A 646 -22.65 -13.46 27.00
CA GLY A 646 -21.67 -13.03 28.01
C GLY A 646 -21.05 -11.64 27.80
N LYS A 647 -20.46 -11.14 28.89
CA LYS A 647 -19.52 -10.00 28.90
C LYS A 647 -18.12 -10.48 28.49
N PRO A 648 -17.28 -9.63 27.86
CA PRO A 648 -15.88 -9.96 27.61
C PRO A 648 -15.15 -10.16 28.96
N GLU A 649 -14.77 -11.39 29.27
CA GLU A 649 -14.11 -11.75 30.53
C GLU A 649 -13.07 -12.86 30.28
N ASP A 650 -11.81 -12.64 30.68
CA ASP A 650 -10.71 -13.62 30.62
C ASP A 650 -10.01 -13.77 32.00
N LEU A 651 -9.13 -14.77 32.15
CA LEU A 651 -8.43 -15.06 33.41
C LEU A 651 -7.35 -14.04 33.79
N ASP A 652 -6.78 -13.30 32.85
CA ASP A 652 -5.56 -12.48 33.01
C ASP A 652 -5.82 -10.98 33.23
N GLY A 653 -6.96 -10.64 33.84
CA GLY A 653 -7.32 -9.24 34.14
C GLY A 653 -8.06 -8.52 32.99
N TYR A 654 -8.28 -9.19 31.86
CA TYR A 654 -9.21 -8.75 30.82
C TYR A 654 -10.66 -8.88 31.32
N ARG A 655 -11.10 -7.96 32.19
CA ARG A 655 -12.44 -7.95 32.80
C ARG A 655 -12.94 -6.52 32.98
N GLY A 656 -14.25 -6.37 33.18
CA GLY A 656 -14.86 -5.08 33.49
C GLY A 656 -14.69 -4.07 32.35
N GLU A 657 -14.33 -2.83 32.69
CA GLU A 657 -14.17 -1.75 31.70
C GLU A 657 -13.08 -2.03 30.66
N TYR A 658 -11.99 -2.71 31.03
CA TYR A 658 -10.89 -3.01 30.11
C TYR A 658 -11.35 -3.87 28.93
N GLY A 659 -11.99 -5.02 29.22
CA GLY A 659 -12.48 -5.92 28.18
C GLY A 659 -13.59 -5.32 27.32
N ILE A 660 -14.43 -4.46 27.92
CA ILE A 660 -15.47 -3.70 27.21
C ILE A 660 -14.85 -2.71 26.22
N GLU A 661 -13.82 -1.96 26.65
CA GLU A 661 -13.19 -0.93 25.84
C GLU A 661 -12.34 -1.52 24.71
N ASP A 662 -11.60 -2.62 24.93
CA ASP A 662 -10.92 -3.32 23.84
C ASP A 662 -11.90 -3.88 22.80
N THR A 663 -12.99 -4.52 23.26
CA THR A 663 -14.05 -5.02 22.36
C THR A 663 -14.69 -3.88 21.58
N ARG A 664 -14.95 -2.74 22.22
CA ARG A 664 -15.49 -1.55 21.56
C ARG A 664 -14.54 -1.01 20.49
N GLN A 665 -13.23 -0.97 20.75
CA GLN A 665 -12.25 -0.57 19.74
C GLN A 665 -12.21 -1.55 18.56
N ALA A 666 -12.21 -2.86 18.82
CA ALA A 666 -12.28 -3.88 17.76
C ALA A 666 -13.54 -3.72 16.86
N LEU A 667 -14.69 -3.39 17.45
CA LEU A 667 -15.92 -3.10 16.70
C LEU A 667 -15.84 -1.80 15.90
N MET A 668 -15.16 -0.78 16.42
CA MET A 668 -14.91 0.46 15.69
C MET A 668 -13.95 0.26 14.50
N GLU A 669 -12.92 -0.56 14.68
CA GLU A 669 -12.01 -1.00 13.63
C GLU A 669 -12.78 -1.71 12.52
N ALA A 670 -13.60 -2.71 12.86
CA ALA A 670 -14.46 -3.41 11.90
C ALA A 670 -15.38 -2.45 11.14
N ARG A 671 -15.99 -1.47 11.82
CA ARG A 671 -16.83 -0.46 11.18
C ARG A 671 -16.04 0.42 10.19
N ARG A 672 -14.79 0.77 10.49
CA ARG A 672 -13.93 1.53 9.58
C ARG A 672 -13.63 0.73 8.31
N ASP A 673 -13.54 -0.59 8.41
CA ASP A 673 -13.36 -1.50 7.28
C ASP A 673 -14.66 -1.79 6.50
N GLY A 674 -15.74 -1.07 6.81
CA GLY A 674 -17.04 -1.22 6.17
C GLY A 674 -17.81 -2.47 6.60
N ILE A 675 -17.46 -3.05 7.75
CA ILE A 675 -18.14 -4.22 8.32
C ILE A 675 -19.18 -3.76 9.35
N HIS A 676 -20.43 -4.18 9.15
CA HIS A 676 -21.51 -3.92 10.09
C HIS A 676 -21.56 -5.01 11.17
N ALA A 677 -21.08 -4.68 12.37
CA ALA A 677 -21.17 -5.58 13.51
C ALA A 677 -22.53 -5.50 14.22
N TYR A 678 -23.08 -6.66 14.57
CA TYR A 678 -24.38 -6.80 15.22
C TYR A 678 -24.35 -7.89 16.30
N CYS A 679 -24.83 -7.59 17.50
CA CYS A 679 -24.88 -8.56 18.60
C CYS A 679 -26.30 -9.10 18.83
N VAL A 680 -26.43 -10.40 18.97
CA VAL A 680 -27.64 -11.07 19.42
C VAL A 680 -27.31 -11.77 20.73
N THR A 681 -28.00 -11.37 21.80
CA THR A 681 -27.78 -11.91 23.14
C THR A 681 -29.06 -12.47 23.74
N LEU A 682 -28.93 -13.48 24.61
CA LEU A 682 -30.01 -14.02 25.43
C LEU A 682 -30.02 -13.42 26.85
N ASP A 683 -29.04 -12.56 27.19
CA ASP A 683 -28.92 -11.94 28.52
C ASP A 683 -29.78 -10.67 28.63
N THR A 684 -30.78 -10.72 29.51
CA THR A 684 -31.69 -9.60 29.78
C THR A 684 -31.05 -8.47 30.60
N GLU A 685 -29.94 -8.71 31.29
CA GLU A 685 -29.18 -7.70 32.04
C GLU A 685 -28.11 -7.00 31.18
N ALA A 686 -28.02 -7.34 29.88
CA ALA A 686 -26.94 -6.92 29.00
C ALA A 686 -27.01 -5.49 28.44
N ALA A 687 -28.15 -4.81 28.63
CA ALA A 687 -28.49 -3.62 27.85
C ALA A 687 -27.50 -2.44 28.04
N ASP A 688 -26.96 -2.25 29.24
CA ASP A 688 -26.15 -1.07 29.56
C ASP A 688 -24.75 -1.11 28.91
N TYR A 689 -24.05 -2.25 28.98
CA TYR A 689 -22.71 -2.38 28.40
C TYR A 689 -22.74 -2.65 26.89
N LEU A 690 -23.73 -3.38 26.37
CA LEU A 690 -23.89 -3.60 24.93
C LEU A 690 -24.14 -2.29 24.17
N LYS A 691 -24.91 -1.37 24.76
CA LYS A 691 -25.14 -0.04 24.20
C LYS A 691 -23.84 0.76 24.09
N HIS A 692 -22.92 0.62 25.04
CA HIS A 692 -21.61 1.26 24.97
C HIS A 692 -20.70 0.62 23.91
N MET A 693 -20.72 -0.71 23.76
CA MET A 693 -19.87 -1.45 22.80
C MET A 693 -20.36 -1.34 21.34
N TYR A 694 -21.60 -1.75 21.07
CA TYR A 694 -22.15 -1.86 19.71
C TYR A 694 -22.90 -0.59 19.26
N GLY A 695 -23.28 0.26 20.22
CA GLY A 695 -24.16 1.40 20.00
C GLY A 695 -25.66 1.03 20.11
N PRO A 696 -26.55 2.03 20.16
CA PRO A 696 -27.98 1.84 20.47
C PRO A 696 -28.77 1.04 19.43
N ALA A 697 -28.26 0.86 18.21
CA ALA A 697 -28.92 0.10 17.15
C ALA A 697 -28.18 -1.19 16.74
N GLY A 698 -27.08 -1.52 17.42
CA GLY A 698 -26.17 -2.61 17.06
C GLY A 698 -26.36 -3.90 17.85
N TYR A 699 -27.43 -4.03 18.64
CA TYR A 699 -27.72 -5.26 19.38
C TYR A 699 -29.22 -5.54 19.50
N THR A 700 -29.57 -6.80 19.75
CA THR A 700 -30.91 -7.22 20.19
C THR A 700 -30.79 -8.24 21.31
N VAL A 701 -31.63 -8.05 22.34
CA VAL A 701 -31.85 -9.01 23.41
C VAL A 701 -33.03 -9.90 23.05
N ILE A 702 -32.86 -11.22 23.12
CA ILE A 702 -33.86 -12.21 22.77
C ILE A 702 -34.17 -13.06 24.01
N ASP A 703 -35.45 -13.20 24.33
CA ASP A 703 -35.98 -14.02 25.42
C ASP A 703 -36.43 -15.42 24.95
N ASP A 704 -36.57 -15.62 23.63
CA ASP A 704 -37.00 -16.88 23.00
C ASP A 704 -36.38 -17.05 21.60
N VAL A 705 -35.73 -18.20 21.37
CA VAL A 705 -35.12 -18.62 20.09
C VAL A 705 -36.08 -18.50 18.91
N THR A 706 -37.39 -18.69 19.13
CA THR A 706 -38.38 -18.61 18.06
C THR A 706 -38.50 -17.20 17.44
N LYS A 707 -38.09 -16.15 18.15
CA LYS A 707 -38.14 -14.75 17.69
C LYS A 707 -36.92 -14.33 16.87
N LEU A 708 -35.83 -15.10 16.95
CA LEU A 708 -34.54 -14.80 16.34
C LEU A 708 -34.59 -14.63 14.80
N PRO A 709 -35.30 -15.48 14.04
CA PRO A 709 -35.39 -15.34 12.59
C PRO A 709 -36.10 -14.05 12.13
N LEU A 710 -37.16 -13.64 12.84
CA LEU A 710 -37.90 -12.41 12.53
C LEU A 710 -37.02 -11.18 12.72
N ARG A 711 -36.23 -11.15 13.80
CA ARG A 711 -35.29 -10.06 14.09
C ARG A 711 -34.18 -9.96 13.07
N ILE A 712 -33.64 -11.09 12.63
CA ILE A 712 -32.64 -11.14 11.56
C ILE A 712 -33.23 -10.61 10.26
N SER A 713 -34.45 -11.01 9.90
CA SER A 713 -35.17 -10.43 8.76
C SER A 713 -35.29 -8.89 8.86
N ASP A 714 -35.56 -8.35 10.04
CA ASP A 714 -35.62 -6.90 10.26
C ASP A 714 -34.26 -6.20 10.14
N ILE A 715 -33.18 -6.86 10.58
CA ILE A 715 -31.80 -6.36 10.42
C ILE A 715 -31.44 -6.29 8.94
N TYR A 716 -31.69 -7.37 8.20
CA TYR A 716 -31.47 -7.42 6.75
C TYR A 716 -32.27 -6.35 6.03
N ARG A 717 -33.52 -6.11 6.43
CA ARG A 717 -34.33 -5.01 5.89
C ARG A 717 -33.64 -3.67 6.08
N LYS A 718 -33.20 -3.34 7.30
CA LYS A 718 -32.52 -2.07 7.63
C LYS A 718 -31.17 -1.89 6.92
N LEU A 719 -30.46 -2.98 6.62
CA LEU A 719 -29.16 -2.95 5.95
C LEU A 719 -29.28 -2.88 4.42
N THR A 720 -30.43 -3.30 3.86
CA THR A 720 -30.66 -3.35 2.40
C THR A 720 -31.61 -2.30 1.87
N SER A 721 -32.29 -1.56 2.75
CA SER A 721 -33.07 -0.35 2.46
C SER A 721 -32.20 0.89 2.60
#